data_AF-K9QHJ3-F1
#
_entry.id   AF-K9QHJ3-F1
#
_cell.length_a   1.000
_cell.length_b   1.000
_cell.length_c   1.000
_cell.angle_alpha   90.00
_cell.angle_beta   90.00
_cell.angle_gamma   90.00
#
_symmetry.space_group_name_H-M   'P 1'
#
loop_
_entity.id
_entity.type
_entity.pdbx_description
1 polymer ?
#
loop_
_entity_poly.entity_id
_entity_poly.type
_entity_poly.pdbx_seq_one_letter_code
_entity_poly.pdbx_strand_id
1 'polypeptide(L)'
;MSQHSPTSALWNYVVECLRLLYWIYFKPFTFERWLRDIHPELKPTDNPFDRRSKFLSNPRLRRYAGQVWWLTALVPIFTVLLFAPVYILLSRESFNWFLSLIFLLGWLIGKVLDRSSNKNRLVILFVAVLTMFLAATFLSGVAFSVAMGVAFSVALGVVPGVMFSIGFSVTVGVALGVIFSIALSVTVGMMRDVAMGVAFGVAFGVALGVALGVARDVAMGVAFGVAWVFGVLRVYFWLPELVWMFITFFISRWKSSGSYLQYLPLWFDELIILPLPFMDVMIVEAYAENPVTARKTIDYLITSTNKQKVAAQAIIKIAIDIFNQCRRLGDIADISYQLTWIPSPPPTELGTIMPQLLDISQGVKASQEATTPYRQYELLEPPINALQKLKNTLTFAKNPALATQFGSIANRWLTILKIAQRTLAETAKQSQEIRQVYIAGNSLDPVTATNRFKGRIDIFREIETLTLSDQPPILLLYGRRRTGKTSALKYLPDKVVPNIVPLLVDLQGAASATTLKGFAENLSQQIINTARRLPRKIFLPNPDANKLAEDPFPALQTWLAEIERSNSGKRFLLCLDEYERLSEVVAATKSRAPLNFIRNLLQHQKQWILLFSGSHQLSELEPYWTDYLINTRALRMSYLQESEARELITQPIEDFSNIYESSAVDLIIQLTCCQPYLVQLMCYELVEFLNKDIRANRRELEKIKATAQDIQEIIPIVLERGDQYFREIWNNLTENDRNLLQRIIQGETPTPQDKGTVRRLTRKEILTQEGNAFQVPLVQKYIEQLLEEEN
;
A
#
# COMPACT_ATOMS: atom_id res chain seq x y z
N MET A 1 -1.53 36.40 17.06
CA MET A 1 -0.58 36.68 18.15
C MET A 1 -0.56 35.46 19.06
N SER A 2 0.44 34.59 18.92
CA SER A 2 0.55 33.38 19.74
C SER A 2 1.05 33.75 21.14
N GLN A 3 0.29 33.37 22.16
CA GLN A 3 0.73 33.39 23.55
C GLN A 3 1.80 32.32 23.76
N HIS A 4 3.02 32.58 23.30
CA HIS A 4 4.18 31.86 23.81
C HIS A 4 4.47 32.41 25.20
N SER A 5 4.31 31.56 26.23
CA SER A 5 4.80 31.87 27.57
C SER A 5 6.26 32.39 27.49
N PRO A 6 6.65 33.43 28.23
CA PRO A 6 8.01 33.97 28.20
C PRO A 6 9.07 32.88 28.49
N THR A 7 8.70 31.86 29.27
CA THR A 7 9.49 30.66 29.53
C THR A 7 9.76 29.80 28.29
N SER A 8 8.81 29.66 27.37
CA SER A 8 9.02 28.90 26.12
C SER A 8 9.96 29.59 25.15
N ALA A 9 9.94 30.93 25.10
CA ALA A 9 10.83 31.69 24.23
C ALA A 9 12.30 31.60 24.69
N LEU A 10 12.53 31.65 26.00
CA LEU A 10 13.85 31.50 26.60
C LEU A 10 14.40 30.09 26.39
N TRP A 11 13.57 29.06 26.59
CA TRP A 11 13.98 27.67 26.35
C TRP A 11 14.36 27.43 24.89
N ASN A 12 13.56 27.92 23.93
CA ASN A 12 13.87 27.83 22.50
C ASN A 12 15.21 28.47 22.17
N TYR A 13 15.48 29.64 22.76
CA TYR A 13 16.73 30.34 22.57
C TYR A 13 17.92 29.54 23.12
N VAL A 14 17.79 28.92 24.30
CA VAL A 14 18.83 28.07 24.89
C VAL A 14 19.07 26.82 24.04
N VAL A 15 18.03 26.15 23.54
CA VAL A 15 18.19 24.97 22.66
C VAL A 15 18.85 25.35 21.34
N GLU A 16 18.49 26.50 20.74
CA GLU A 16 19.19 27.02 19.56
C GLU A 16 20.68 27.29 19.84
N CYS A 17 21.02 27.86 21.01
CA CYS A 17 22.40 28.06 21.43
C CYS A 17 23.14 26.72 21.60
N LEU A 18 22.52 25.72 22.23
CA LEU A 18 23.11 24.39 22.40
C LEU A 18 23.31 23.69 21.04
N ARG A 19 22.37 23.85 20.10
CA ARG A 19 22.51 23.36 18.72
C ARG A 19 23.71 24.00 18.02
N LEU A 20 23.89 25.31 18.17
CA LEU A 20 25.05 26.02 17.60
C LEU A 20 26.35 25.54 18.24
N LEU A 21 26.39 25.40 19.56
CA LEU A 21 27.55 24.87 20.26
C LEU A 21 27.87 23.45 19.79
N TYR A 22 26.86 22.59 19.64
CA TYR A 22 27.01 21.25 19.08
C TYR A 22 27.59 21.31 17.66
N TRP A 23 27.05 22.14 16.77
CA TRP A 23 27.57 22.26 15.41
C TRP A 23 28.99 22.83 15.36
N ILE A 24 29.34 23.80 16.21
CA ILE A 24 30.67 24.38 16.27
C ILE A 24 31.74 23.33 16.61
N TYR A 25 31.49 22.47 17.60
CA TYR A 25 32.47 21.48 18.04
C TYR A 25 32.43 20.19 17.22
N PHE A 26 31.25 19.75 16.81
CA PHE A 26 31.05 18.42 16.26
C PHE A 26 30.70 18.40 14.77
N LYS A 27 30.22 19.51 14.18
CA LYS A 27 29.80 19.58 12.77
C LYS A 27 30.15 20.93 12.11
N PRO A 28 31.45 21.24 11.95
CA PRO A 28 31.90 22.54 11.45
C PRO A 28 31.39 22.86 10.03
N PHE A 29 31.22 21.86 9.16
CA PHE A 29 30.71 22.06 7.80
C PHE A 29 29.21 22.41 7.76
N THR A 30 28.40 21.77 8.61
CA THR A 30 26.97 22.09 8.73
C THR A 30 26.79 23.50 9.29
N PHE A 31 27.61 23.86 10.28
CA PHE A 31 27.67 25.21 10.82
C PHE A 31 28.04 26.24 9.75
N GLU A 32 29.08 25.97 8.97
CA GLU A 32 29.53 26.87 7.90
C GLU A 32 28.46 27.07 6.83
N ARG A 33 27.76 26.02 6.41
CA ARG A 33 26.62 26.12 5.48
C ARG A 33 25.50 26.98 6.06
N TRP A 34 25.14 26.75 7.31
CA TRP A 34 24.12 27.53 8.01
C TRP A 34 24.51 29.01 8.17
N LEU A 35 25.79 29.32 8.38
CA LEU A 35 26.29 30.70 8.41
C LEU A 35 26.16 31.40 7.05
N ARG A 36 26.44 30.68 5.95
CA ARG A 36 26.27 31.22 4.59
C ARG A 36 24.81 31.57 4.28
N ASP A 37 23.86 30.81 4.81
CA ASP A 37 22.41 31.09 4.69
C ASP A 37 22.00 32.38 5.45
N ILE A 38 22.74 32.77 6.49
CA ILE A 38 22.51 34.01 7.22
C ILE A 38 23.17 35.19 6.50
N HIS A 39 24.42 35.03 6.07
CA HIS A 39 25.13 36.02 5.27
C HIS A 39 26.24 35.33 4.45
N PRO A 40 26.28 35.48 3.11
CA PRO A 40 27.09 34.63 2.23
C PRO A 40 28.62 34.72 2.47
N GLU A 41 29.10 35.87 2.97
CA GLU A 41 30.52 36.10 3.28
C GLU A 41 30.92 35.81 4.74
N LEU A 42 30.02 35.31 5.59
CA LEU A 42 30.28 35.12 7.02
C LEU A 42 31.02 33.80 7.24
N LYS A 43 32.24 33.85 7.78
CA LYS A 43 33.02 32.65 8.12
C LYS A 43 32.90 32.30 9.62
N PRO A 44 33.10 31.03 10.01
CA PRO A 44 33.08 30.58 11.41
C PRO A 44 34.02 31.36 12.35
N THR A 45 35.12 31.89 11.82
CA THR A 45 36.14 32.64 12.57
C THR A 45 35.85 34.13 12.68
N ASP A 46 34.86 34.65 11.95
CA ASP A 46 34.58 36.08 11.90
C ASP A 46 33.85 36.51 13.18
N ASN A 47 34.24 37.66 13.74
CA ASN A 47 33.48 38.26 14.82
C ASN A 47 32.18 38.87 14.24
N PRO A 48 30.98 38.37 14.61
CA PRO A 48 29.72 38.86 14.05
C PRO A 48 29.42 40.32 14.41
N PHE A 49 30.06 40.86 15.46
CA PHE A 49 29.93 42.26 15.86
C PHE A 49 30.68 43.24 14.96
N ASP A 50 31.64 42.78 14.14
CA ASP A 50 32.32 43.65 13.17
C ASP A 50 31.36 44.11 12.04
N ARG A 51 30.25 43.38 11.82
CA ARG A 51 29.21 43.70 10.82
C ARG A 51 27.94 44.35 11.42
N ARG A 52 28.07 45.02 12.58
CA ARG A 52 26.94 45.60 13.34
C ARG A 52 26.05 46.55 12.52
N SER A 53 26.60 47.23 11.51
CA SER A 53 25.83 48.11 10.60
C SER A 53 24.74 47.36 9.83
N LYS A 54 24.91 46.05 9.59
CA LYS A 54 23.95 45.19 8.87
C LYS A 54 22.89 44.55 9.79
N PHE A 55 22.89 44.83 11.10
CA PHE A 55 21.93 44.22 12.05
C PHE A 55 20.50 44.73 11.89
N LEU A 56 20.31 45.93 11.33
CA LEU A 56 18.99 46.49 11.04
C LEU A 56 18.35 45.83 9.81
N SER A 57 19.14 45.49 8.80
CA SER A 57 18.67 44.84 7.57
C SER A 57 18.55 43.31 7.69
N ASN A 58 19.32 42.69 8.60
CA ASN A 58 19.29 41.23 8.81
C ASN A 58 19.06 40.87 10.29
N PRO A 59 17.81 40.60 10.71
CA PRO A 59 17.51 40.25 12.10
C PRO A 59 18.08 38.89 12.52
N ARG A 60 18.33 37.97 11.59
CA ARG A 60 18.96 36.66 11.87
C ARG A 60 20.41 36.83 12.28
N LEU A 61 21.15 37.72 11.59
CA LEU A 61 22.54 38.04 11.94
C LEU A 61 22.65 38.66 13.34
N ARG A 62 21.73 39.56 13.71
CA ARG A 62 21.65 40.13 15.05
C ARG A 62 21.39 39.07 16.12
N ARG A 63 20.48 38.12 15.86
CA ARG A 63 20.17 37.02 16.78
C ARG A 63 21.38 36.09 16.95
N TYR A 64 22.05 35.73 15.86
CA TYR A 64 23.29 34.95 15.89
C TYR A 64 24.41 35.65 16.68
N ALA A 65 24.63 36.94 16.46
CA ALA A 65 25.63 37.71 17.22
C ALA A 65 25.37 37.66 18.74
N GLY A 66 24.09 37.74 19.14
CA GLY A 66 23.68 37.56 20.53
C GLY A 66 23.96 36.15 21.06
N GLN A 67 23.69 35.11 20.26
CA GLN A 67 23.93 33.71 20.63
C GLN A 67 25.44 33.43 20.80
N VAL A 68 26.30 33.93 19.90
CA VAL A 68 27.76 33.81 20.00
C VAL A 68 28.29 34.49 21.26
N TRP A 69 27.78 35.68 21.58
CA TRP A 69 28.17 36.38 22.80
C TRP A 69 27.79 35.59 24.05
N TRP A 70 26.55 35.10 24.09
CA TRP A 70 26.03 34.32 25.22
C TRP A 70 26.83 33.02 25.43
N LEU A 71 27.10 32.28 24.34
CA LEU A 71 27.89 31.05 24.37
C LEU A 71 29.33 31.31 24.83
N THR A 72 30.01 32.31 24.27
CA THR A 72 31.41 32.60 24.61
C THR A 72 31.60 33.17 26.02
N ALA A 73 30.56 33.77 26.61
CA ALA A 73 30.56 34.24 27.99
C ALA A 73 30.29 33.11 28.99
N LEU A 74 29.32 32.23 28.70
CA LEU A 74 28.87 31.21 29.65
C LEU A 74 29.69 29.92 29.62
N VAL A 75 30.19 29.49 28.46
CA VAL A 75 30.92 28.22 28.34
C VAL A 75 32.08 28.13 29.34
N PRO A 76 32.98 29.12 29.48
CA PRO A 76 34.08 29.05 30.45
C PRO A 76 33.60 28.96 31.91
N ILE A 77 32.50 29.63 32.24
CA ILE A 77 31.90 29.59 33.59
C ILE A 77 31.41 28.17 33.88
N PHE A 78 30.66 27.57 32.95
CA PHE A 78 30.20 26.19 33.08
C PHE A 78 31.35 25.18 33.08
N THR A 79 32.38 25.38 32.26
CA THR A 79 33.56 24.52 32.25
C THR A 79 34.25 24.53 33.61
N VAL A 80 34.45 25.70 34.23
CA VAL A 80 35.02 25.79 35.59
C VAL A 80 34.11 25.10 36.60
N LEU A 81 32.79 25.32 36.54
CA LEU A 81 31.83 24.69 37.45
C LEU A 81 31.76 23.16 37.30
N LEU A 82 31.98 22.63 36.11
CA LEU A 82 31.92 21.20 35.83
C LEU A 82 33.26 20.50 36.13
N PHE A 83 34.39 21.14 35.81
CA PHE A 83 35.72 20.57 36.05
C PHE A 83 36.19 20.74 37.49
N ALA A 84 35.80 21.79 38.20
CA ALA A 84 36.26 21.99 39.58
C ALA A 84 35.88 20.83 40.53
N PRO A 85 34.63 20.30 40.52
CA PRO A 85 34.27 19.14 41.35
C PRO A 85 35.03 17.88 40.96
N VAL A 86 35.22 17.66 39.65
CA VAL A 86 35.94 16.50 39.11
C VAL A 86 37.42 16.56 39.48
N TYR A 87 38.02 17.74 39.37
CA TYR A 87 39.40 17.98 39.78
C TYR A 87 39.57 17.73 41.28
N ILE A 88 38.72 18.29 42.14
CA ILE A 88 38.75 18.05 43.59
C ILE A 88 38.65 16.55 43.90
N LEU A 89 37.80 15.82 43.17
CA LEU A 89 37.61 14.38 43.35
C LEU A 89 38.83 13.55 42.92
N LEU A 90 39.49 13.93 41.81
CA LEU A 90 40.62 13.20 41.22
C LEU A 90 41.97 13.56 41.85
N SER A 91 42.24 14.85 42.09
CA SER A 91 43.52 15.34 42.61
C SER A 91 43.57 15.36 44.14
N ARG A 92 42.40 15.32 44.82
CA ARG A 92 42.25 15.53 46.28
C ARG A 92 42.81 16.87 46.79
N GLU A 93 43.12 17.80 45.90
CA GLU A 93 43.58 19.15 46.24
C GLU A 93 42.44 20.16 46.20
N SER A 94 42.55 21.24 46.98
CA SER A 94 41.57 22.32 46.96
C SER A 94 41.64 23.11 45.65
N PHE A 95 40.53 23.17 44.90
CA PHE A 95 40.45 23.99 43.70
C PHE A 95 40.53 25.48 44.04
N ASN A 96 41.43 26.20 43.38
CA ASN A 96 41.69 27.60 43.69
C ASN A 96 40.69 28.54 43.00
N TRP A 97 39.50 28.64 43.59
CA TRP A 97 38.37 29.43 43.07
C TRP A 97 38.70 30.90 42.83
N PHE A 98 39.59 31.49 43.64
CA PHE A 98 39.99 32.88 43.50
C PHE A 98 40.75 33.13 42.18
N LEU A 99 41.68 32.24 41.82
CA LEU A 99 42.44 32.35 40.58
C LEU A 99 41.53 32.18 39.35
N SER A 100 40.58 31.23 39.41
CA SER A 100 39.59 31.03 38.37
C SER A 100 38.62 32.21 38.24
N LEU A 101 38.24 32.85 39.35
CA LEU A 101 37.40 34.05 39.33
C LEU A 101 38.11 35.22 38.64
N ILE A 102 39.40 35.44 38.94
CA ILE A 102 40.21 36.48 38.27
C ILE A 102 40.30 36.20 36.77
N PHE A 103 40.55 34.94 36.39
CA PHE A 103 40.59 34.53 34.98
C PHE A 103 39.25 34.78 34.27
N LEU A 104 38.13 34.38 34.88
CA LEU A 104 36.79 34.60 34.33
C LEU A 104 36.45 36.08 34.22
N LEU A 105 36.85 36.90 35.20
CA LEU A 105 36.66 38.35 35.17
C LEU A 105 37.46 38.99 34.02
N GLY A 106 38.74 38.61 33.87
CA GLY A 106 39.59 39.05 32.76
C GLY A 106 39.04 38.61 31.40
N TRP A 107 38.53 37.38 31.29
CA TRP A 107 37.87 36.87 30.09
C TRP A 107 36.60 37.65 29.73
N LEU A 108 35.72 37.91 30.70
CA LEU A 108 34.49 38.67 30.50
C LEU A 108 34.79 40.13 30.10
N ILE A 109 35.77 40.76 30.74
CA ILE A 109 36.23 42.11 30.38
C ILE A 109 36.74 42.11 28.93
N GLY A 110 37.58 41.13 28.55
CA GLY A 110 38.05 40.96 27.18
C GLY A 110 36.91 40.82 26.16
N LYS A 111 35.84 40.09 26.49
CA LYS A 111 34.65 39.93 25.63
C LYS A 111 33.78 41.18 25.54
N VAL A 112 33.67 41.96 26.61
CA VAL A 112 32.98 43.27 26.57
C VAL A 112 33.77 44.24 25.69
N LEU A 113 35.11 44.19 25.73
CA LEU A 113 35.98 44.99 24.86
C LEU A 113 35.89 44.57 23.39
N ASP A 114 35.82 43.28 23.09
CA ASP A 114 35.66 42.74 21.72
C ASP A 114 34.31 43.12 21.07
N ARG A 115 33.31 43.53 21.88
CA ARG A 115 32.03 44.09 21.41
C ARG A 115 32.11 45.58 21.05
N SER A 116 33.15 46.28 21.49
CA SER A 116 33.32 47.73 21.29
C SER A 116 34.11 48.02 20.01
N SER A 117 33.64 48.99 19.21
CA SER A 117 34.27 49.36 17.94
C SER A 117 35.64 50.04 18.09
N ASN A 118 36.00 50.50 19.30
CA ASN A 118 37.24 51.25 19.58
C ASN A 118 38.32 50.34 20.20
N LYS A 119 38.66 49.24 19.50
CA LYS A 119 39.60 48.20 19.97
C LYS A 119 40.95 48.78 20.40
N ASN A 120 41.47 49.80 19.71
CA ASN A 120 42.83 50.30 19.96
C ASN A 120 42.95 51.16 21.23
N ARG A 121 41.99 52.03 21.55
CA ARG A 121 42.12 52.94 22.71
C ARG A 121 41.93 52.24 24.05
N LEU A 122 41.01 51.27 24.11
CA LEU A 122 40.69 50.57 25.36
C LEU A 122 41.71 49.48 25.70
N VAL A 123 42.29 48.81 24.69
CA VAL A 123 43.37 47.84 24.91
C VAL A 123 44.62 48.54 25.43
N ILE A 124 44.97 49.72 24.88
CA ILE A 124 46.10 50.53 25.38
C ILE A 124 45.86 50.95 26.83
N LEU A 125 44.64 51.39 27.17
CA LEU A 125 44.28 51.77 28.54
C LEU A 125 44.34 50.59 29.51
N PHE A 126 43.86 49.42 29.11
CA PHE A 126 43.88 48.20 29.93
C PHE A 126 45.32 47.70 30.17
N VAL A 127 46.15 47.66 29.13
CA VAL A 127 47.56 47.29 29.25
C VAL A 127 48.31 48.26 30.15
N ALA A 128 48.05 49.57 30.04
CA ALA A 128 48.66 50.58 30.91
C ALA A 128 48.27 50.44 32.40
N VAL A 129 47.01 50.07 32.69
CA VAL A 129 46.56 49.83 34.06
C VAL A 129 47.13 48.52 34.61
N LEU A 130 47.19 47.47 33.79
CA LEU A 130 47.75 46.17 34.18
C LEU A 130 49.25 46.24 34.48
N THR A 131 50.02 46.97 33.66
CA THR A 131 51.44 47.20 33.91
C THR A 131 51.68 48.03 35.16
N MET A 132 50.83 49.04 35.43
CA MET A 132 50.90 49.83 36.65
C MET A 132 50.62 48.99 37.91
N PHE A 133 49.64 48.08 37.83
CA PHE A 133 49.29 47.16 38.92
C PHE A 133 50.39 46.10 39.18
N LEU A 134 50.97 45.54 38.12
CA LEU A 134 52.10 44.60 38.21
C LEU A 134 53.36 45.28 38.78
N ALA A 135 53.62 46.54 38.40
CA ALA A 135 54.74 47.29 38.97
C ALA A 135 54.56 47.54 40.47
N ALA A 136 53.35 47.89 40.93
CA ALA A 136 53.06 48.13 42.35
C ALA A 136 53.18 46.85 43.21
N THR A 137 52.74 45.70 42.68
CA THR A 137 52.84 44.40 43.36
C THR A 137 54.28 43.86 43.37
N PHE A 138 55.05 44.10 42.33
CA PHE A 138 56.48 43.74 42.29
C PHE A 138 57.33 44.59 43.25
N LEU A 139 57.11 45.90 43.29
CA LEU A 139 57.83 46.80 44.20
C LEU A 139 57.57 46.49 45.69
N SER A 140 56.34 46.12 46.04
CA SER A 140 56.01 45.69 47.41
C SER A 140 56.60 44.33 47.77
N GLY A 141 56.69 43.39 46.82
CA GLY A 141 57.34 42.08 47.03
C GLY A 141 58.86 42.13 47.18
N VAL A 142 59.54 43.03 46.45
CA VAL A 142 60.99 43.22 46.58
C VAL A 142 61.35 43.91 47.90
N ALA A 143 60.55 44.89 48.36
CA ALA A 143 60.75 45.53 49.66
C ALA A 143 60.60 44.54 50.84
N PHE A 144 59.65 43.60 50.75
CA PHE A 144 59.42 42.59 51.78
C PHE A 144 60.49 41.48 51.81
N SER A 145 61.01 41.08 50.65
CA SER A 145 62.05 40.04 50.55
C SER A 145 63.45 40.52 50.97
N VAL A 146 63.79 41.78 50.71
CA VAL A 146 65.08 42.37 51.15
C VAL A 146 65.11 42.58 52.68
N ALA A 147 63.97 42.92 53.30
CA ALA A 147 63.90 43.06 54.77
C ALA A 147 64.06 41.72 55.51
N MET A 148 63.53 40.63 54.97
CA MET A 148 63.65 39.28 55.56
C MET A 148 64.97 38.57 55.21
N GLY A 149 65.53 38.84 54.03
CA GLY A 149 66.78 38.21 53.56
C GLY A 149 68.04 38.65 54.31
N VAL A 150 68.08 39.89 54.81
CA VAL A 150 69.24 40.44 55.55
C VAL A 150 69.23 40.01 57.04
N ALA A 151 68.06 39.72 57.61
CA ALA A 151 67.95 39.26 59.01
C ALA A 151 68.21 37.74 59.17
N PHE A 152 68.00 36.94 58.13
CA PHE A 152 68.12 35.47 58.20
C PHE A 152 69.48 34.92 57.71
N SER A 153 70.27 35.72 56.98
CA SER A 153 71.55 35.29 56.38
C SER A 153 72.79 35.50 57.25
N VAL A 154 72.65 36.11 58.45
CA VAL A 154 73.78 36.33 59.39
C VAL A 154 73.80 35.32 60.55
N ALA A 155 72.75 34.49 60.73
CA ALA A 155 72.64 33.61 61.90
C ALA A 155 73.06 32.14 61.67
N LEU A 156 72.97 31.57 60.47
CA LEU A 156 73.27 30.13 60.25
C LEU A 156 73.74 29.81 58.82
N GLY A 157 75.05 29.91 58.55
CA GLY A 157 75.59 29.39 57.29
C GLY A 157 77.03 29.77 56.94
N VAL A 158 77.91 29.95 57.93
CA VAL A 158 79.35 30.15 57.69
C VAL A 158 80.06 28.83 57.98
N VAL A 159 80.50 28.17 56.90
CA VAL A 159 81.77 27.45 56.66
C VAL A 159 81.54 26.24 55.73
N PRO A 160 82.38 26.06 54.70
CA PRO A 160 81.93 25.69 53.36
C PRO A 160 82.50 24.35 52.82
N GLY A 161 81.73 23.69 51.96
CA GLY A 161 82.19 22.61 51.07
C GLY A 161 82.03 23.00 49.61
N VAL A 162 82.93 23.84 49.11
CA VAL A 162 83.01 24.22 47.69
C VAL A 162 83.99 23.29 46.99
N MET A 163 83.53 22.63 45.91
CA MET A 163 84.15 22.59 44.57
C MET A 163 83.59 21.40 43.77
N PHE A 164 82.75 21.68 42.75
CA PHE A 164 83.09 21.58 41.31
C PHE A 164 83.13 20.12 40.82
N SER A 165 82.46 19.68 39.75
CA SER A 165 81.96 20.39 38.57
C SER A 165 80.95 19.54 37.79
N ILE A 166 80.04 20.27 37.15
CA ILE A 166 79.09 19.90 36.11
C ILE A 166 79.80 19.34 34.86
N GLY A 167 79.15 18.42 34.14
CA GLY A 167 79.53 18.04 32.77
C GLY A 167 78.50 17.09 32.12
N PHE A 168 77.49 17.68 31.47
CA PHE A 168 76.33 17.06 30.82
C PHE A 168 76.65 16.48 29.41
N SER A 169 75.69 15.76 28.83
CA SER A 169 75.54 15.26 27.44
C SER A 169 76.23 13.92 27.12
N VAL A 170 75.51 12.82 26.87
CA VAL A 170 74.55 12.46 25.79
C VAL A 170 75.22 12.45 24.41
N THR A 171 75.07 11.30 23.72
CA THR A 171 74.70 11.14 22.29
C THR A 171 75.67 10.24 21.49
N VAL A 172 75.17 9.03 21.19
CA VAL A 172 75.32 8.29 19.91
C VAL A 172 76.68 7.70 19.54
N GLY A 173 76.65 6.44 19.10
CA GLY A 173 77.75 5.90 18.30
C GLY A 173 77.76 4.39 18.14
N VAL A 174 76.70 3.82 17.56
CA VAL A 174 76.77 2.52 16.89
C VAL A 174 77.87 2.59 15.83
N ALA A 175 78.80 1.64 15.83
CA ALA A 175 79.41 1.00 14.64
C ALA A 175 80.63 0.20 15.11
N LEU A 176 80.61 -1.13 15.01
CA LEU A 176 81.29 -1.89 13.94
C LEU A 176 82.80 -1.58 13.91
N GLY A 177 83.73 -2.50 14.14
CA GLY A 177 83.68 -3.95 14.15
C GLY A 177 85.07 -4.46 13.74
N VAL A 178 85.33 -5.75 14.00
CA VAL A 178 86.36 -6.59 13.36
C VAL A 178 87.81 -6.12 13.69
N ILE A 179 88.83 -6.93 13.98
CA ILE A 179 89.37 -8.13 13.33
C ILE A 179 90.33 -8.81 14.32
N PHE A 180 90.66 -10.06 14.01
CA PHE A 180 91.84 -10.87 14.39
C PHE A 180 91.54 -11.92 15.47
N SER A 181 91.87 -13.21 15.29
CA SER A 181 93.03 -13.72 14.55
C SER A 181 92.79 -15.11 13.97
N ILE A 182 93.28 -15.31 12.75
CA ILE A 182 93.64 -16.62 12.21
C ILE A 182 95.05 -16.95 12.70
N ALA A 183 95.24 -18.13 13.27
CA ALA A 183 96.35 -19.06 12.97
C ALA A 183 96.62 -20.01 14.15
N LEU A 184 96.06 -21.23 14.10
CA LEU A 184 96.91 -22.42 14.25
C LEU A 184 96.23 -23.65 13.63
N SER A 185 97.07 -24.41 12.94
CA SER A 185 96.78 -25.52 12.05
C SER A 185 96.65 -26.85 12.79
N VAL A 186 95.89 -27.76 12.19
CA VAL A 186 95.99 -29.24 12.28
C VAL A 186 95.81 -29.87 13.66
N THR A 187 94.61 -30.40 13.89
CA THR A 187 94.41 -31.85 14.10
C THR A 187 92.91 -32.19 14.13
N VAL A 188 92.52 -33.11 13.24
CA VAL A 188 91.38 -34.05 13.29
C VAL A 188 90.05 -33.57 13.88
N GLY A 189 88.99 -33.63 13.06
CA GLY A 189 87.67 -33.99 13.58
C GLY A 189 86.51 -33.31 12.88
N MET A 190 85.97 -33.97 11.85
CA MET A 190 84.65 -33.71 11.30
C MET A 190 83.61 -33.62 12.44
N MET A 191 83.00 -32.46 12.71
CA MET A 191 81.59 -32.29 13.12
C MET A 191 81.24 -30.82 13.48
N ARG A 192 81.30 -29.85 12.56
CA ARG A 192 80.76 -28.52 12.89
C ARG A 192 80.42 -27.65 11.68
N ASP A 193 79.36 -28.02 11.00
CA ASP A 193 78.49 -27.07 10.30
C ASP A 193 77.06 -27.56 10.47
N VAL A 194 76.07 -26.67 10.36
CA VAL A 194 74.62 -26.88 10.60
C VAL A 194 74.11 -26.56 12.03
N ALA A 195 74.84 -26.80 13.11
CA ALA A 195 74.27 -26.62 14.46
C ALA A 195 74.10 -25.15 14.94
N MET A 196 74.93 -24.19 14.50
CA MET A 196 74.80 -22.78 14.96
C MET A 196 74.07 -21.84 13.98
N GLY A 197 73.93 -22.20 12.70
CA GLY A 197 73.23 -21.35 11.72
C GLY A 197 71.71 -21.46 11.82
N VAL A 198 71.20 -22.68 12.05
CA VAL A 198 69.75 -22.95 12.06
C VAL A 198 69.12 -22.62 13.42
N ALA A 199 69.82 -22.92 14.52
CA ALA A 199 69.30 -22.67 15.87
C ALA A 199 69.13 -21.17 16.17
N PHE A 200 70.03 -20.30 15.71
CA PHE A 200 69.93 -18.85 15.94
C PHE A 200 69.02 -18.14 14.92
N GLY A 201 69.04 -18.54 13.64
CA GLY A 201 68.22 -17.93 12.60
C GLY A 201 66.73 -18.24 12.74
N VAL A 202 66.38 -19.48 13.09
CA VAL A 202 64.98 -19.92 13.23
C VAL A 202 64.40 -19.49 14.57
N ALA A 203 65.13 -19.63 15.68
CA ALA A 203 64.60 -19.24 16.99
C ALA A 203 64.41 -17.71 17.11
N PHE A 204 65.35 -16.91 16.59
CA PHE A 204 65.25 -15.45 16.69
C PHE A 204 64.34 -14.87 15.60
N GLY A 205 64.41 -15.37 14.36
CA GLY A 205 63.58 -14.92 13.24
C GLY A 205 62.09 -15.29 13.38
N VAL A 206 61.78 -16.49 13.87
CA VAL A 206 60.40 -16.92 14.09
C VAL A 206 59.83 -16.32 15.38
N ALA A 207 60.60 -16.24 16.47
CA ALA A 207 60.09 -15.64 17.71
C ALA A 207 59.83 -14.14 17.57
N LEU A 208 60.76 -13.35 17.00
CA LEU A 208 60.53 -11.92 16.76
C LEU A 208 59.56 -11.67 15.61
N GLY A 209 59.62 -12.45 14.52
CA GLY A 209 58.73 -12.29 13.37
C GLY A 209 57.27 -12.61 13.70
N VAL A 210 57.02 -13.67 14.47
CA VAL A 210 55.66 -14.06 14.89
C VAL A 210 55.20 -13.19 16.06
N ALA A 211 56.04 -12.88 17.05
CA ALA A 211 55.63 -12.03 18.17
C ALA A 211 55.35 -10.59 17.75
N LEU A 212 56.21 -9.98 16.91
CA LEU A 212 55.98 -8.61 16.43
C LEU A 212 54.95 -8.56 15.30
N GLY A 213 54.93 -9.55 14.38
CA GLY A 213 53.97 -9.61 13.29
C GLY A 213 52.54 -9.82 13.81
N VAL A 214 52.32 -10.85 14.62
CA VAL A 214 50.98 -11.16 15.15
C VAL A 214 50.52 -10.10 16.15
N ALA A 215 51.39 -9.61 17.04
CA ALA A 215 50.99 -8.55 17.98
C ALA A 215 50.66 -7.25 17.26
N ARG A 216 51.43 -6.86 16.23
CA ARG A 216 51.18 -5.64 15.45
C ARG A 216 49.95 -5.78 14.57
N ASP A 217 49.74 -6.92 13.92
CA ASP A 217 48.59 -7.12 13.04
C ASP A 217 47.29 -7.31 13.82
N VAL A 218 47.32 -7.97 14.98
CA VAL A 218 46.16 -8.04 15.88
C VAL A 218 45.90 -6.69 16.54
N ALA A 219 46.93 -5.97 17.00
CA ALA A 219 46.74 -4.64 17.58
C ALA A 219 46.22 -3.62 16.54
N MET A 220 46.76 -3.63 15.31
CA MET A 220 46.27 -2.78 14.23
C MET A 220 44.88 -3.23 13.76
N GLY A 221 44.62 -4.54 13.66
CA GLY A 221 43.31 -5.07 13.28
C GLY A 221 42.21 -4.75 14.30
N VAL A 222 42.51 -4.87 15.60
CA VAL A 222 41.60 -4.51 16.68
C VAL A 222 41.46 -2.99 16.79
N ALA A 223 42.55 -2.22 16.75
CA ALA A 223 42.48 -0.76 16.79
C ALA A 223 41.73 -0.19 15.58
N PHE A 224 41.96 -0.74 14.39
CA PHE A 224 41.24 -0.37 13.18
C PHE A 224 39.78 -0.81 13.24
N GLY A 225 39.49 -2.03 13.71
CA GLY A 225 38.12 -2.51 13.90
C GLY A 225 37.34 -1.67 14.91
N VAL A 226 37.95 -1.34 16.04
CA VAL A 226 37.38 -0.45 17.06
C VAL A 226 37.22 0.96 16.49
N ALA A 227 38.23 1.55 15.87
CA ALA A 227 38.14 2.88 15.27
C ALA A 227 37.08 2.94 14.16
N TRP A 228 36.96 1.89 13.35
CA TRP A 228 35.94 1.75 12.31
C TRP A 228 34.55 1.64 12.92
N VAL A 229 34.33 0.79 13.94
CA VAL A 229 33.05 0.66 14.62
C VAL A 229 32.64 1.97 15.30
N PHE A 230 33.53 2.58 16.09
CA PHE A 230 33.24 3.85 16.76
C PHE A 230 33.04 5.00 15.76
N GLY A 231 33.84 5.06 14.70
CA GLY A 231 33.79 6.09 13.66
C GLY A 231 32.58 5.98 12.72
N VAL A 232 32.28 4.77 12.23
CA VAL A 232 31.16 4.52 11.32
C VAL A 232 29.84 4.53 12.08
N LEU A 233 29.72 3.86 13.24
CA LEU A 233 28.49 3.88 14.05
C LEU A 233 28.31 5.18 14.82
N ARG A 234 29.34 6.05 14.86
CA ARG A 234 29.29 7.36 15.51
C ARG A 234 28.83 7.28 16.97
N VAL A 235 29.28 6.25 17.70
CA VAL A 235 28.82 5.93 19.06
C VAL A 235 29.02 7.12 20.02
N TYR A 236 30.08 7.89 19.80
CA TYR A 236 30.40 9.09 20.57
C TYR A 236 29.38 10.23 20.39
N PHE A 237 28.70 10.32 19.25
CA PHE A 237 27.58 11.26 19.05
C PHE A 237 26.27 10.72 19.62
N TRP A 238 26.07 9.40 19.55
CA TRP A 238 24.83 8.77 19.99
C TRP A 238 24.60 8.85 21.50
N LEU A 239 25.63 8.78 22.34
CA LEU A 239 25.49 8.83 23.81
C LEU A 239 24.84 10.14 24.32
N PRO A 240 25.33 11.34 23.95
CA PRO A 240 24.65 12.60 24.26
C PRO A 240 23.23 12.69 23.66
N GLU A 241 23.03 12.21 22.44
CA GLU A 241 21.72 12.21 21.76
C GLU A 241 20.71 11.31 22.47
N LEU A 242 21.15 10.17 23.00
CA LEU A 242 20.34 9.28 23.82
C LEU A 242 19.93 9.96 25.12
N VAL A 243 20.86 10.60 25.83
CA VAL A 243 20.52 11.34 27.06
C VAL A 243 19.53 12.46 26.76
N TRP A 244 19.73 13.18 25.66
CA TRP A 244 18.78 14.20 25.21
C TRP A 244 17.40 13.61 24.90
N MET A 245 17.34 12.44 24.26
CA MET A 245 16.10 11.72 23.97
C MET A 245 15.33 11.33 25.24
N PHE A 246 16.04 10.88 26.29
CA PHE A 246 15.40 10.61 27.58
C PHE A 246 14.85 11.89 28.23
N ILE A 247 15.62 12.98 28.20
CA ILE A 247 15.18 14.27 28.75
C ILE A 247 13.93 14.77 28.02
N THR A 248 13.90 14.73 26.69
CA THR A 248 12.73 15.18 25.92
C THR A 248 11.52 14.29 26.15
N PHE A 249 11.70 12.97 26.26
CA PHE A 249 10.61 12.02 26.56
C PHE A 249 9.98 12.25 27.94
N PHE A 250 10.78 12.44 28.99
CA PHE A 250 10.24 12.71 30.32
C PHE A 250 9.56 14.08 30.40
N ILE A 251 10.12 15.11 29.75
CA ILE A 251 9.52 16.45 29.72
C ILE A 251 8.22 16.46 28.90
N SER A 252 8.15 15.75 27.77
CA SER A 252 6.93 15.69 26.94
C SER A 252 5.76 15.03 27.66
N ARG A 253 6.03 14.12 28.60
CA ARG A 253 5.00 13.51 29.42
C ARG A 253 4.45 14.45 30.50
N TRP A 254 5.22 15.46 30.88
CA TRP A 254 4.82 16.49 31.85
C TRP A 254 4.21 17.74 31.20
N LYS A 255 4.43 17.95 29.89
CA LYS A 255 3.97 19.13 29.14
C LYS A 255 3.73 18.80 27.66
N SER A 256 2.68 19.37 27.05
CA SER A 256 2.23 19.16 25.65
C SER A 256 3.28 18.57 24.69
N SER A 257 3.08 17.33 24.28
CA SER A 257 4.01 16.52 23.49
C SER A 257 4.23 17.07 22.07
N GLY A 258 3.23 17.73 21.48
CA GLY A 258 3.30 18.26 20.12
C GLY A 258 4.39 19.32 19.91
N SER A 259 4.70 20.12 20.95
CA SER A 259 5.76 21.14 20.87
C SER A 259 7.16 20.54 20.90
N TYR A 260 7.34 19.36 21.51
CA TYR A 260 8.65 18.78 21.76
C TYR A 260 9.18 17.91 20.61
N LEU A 261 8.34 17.55 19.63
CA LEU A 261 8.77 16.87 18.40
C LEU A 261 9.82 17.68 17.61
N GLN A 262 9.82 19.00 17.76
CA GLN A 262 10.76 19.89 17.07
C GLN A 262 12.19 19.85 17.66
N TYR A 263 12.37 19.28 18.85
CA TYR A 263 13.68 19.14 19.51
C TYR A 263 14.21 17.70 19.49
N LEU A 264 13.61 16.83 18.68
CA LEU A 264 14.11 15.48 18.51
C LEU A 264 15.53 15.52 17.89
N PRO A 265 16.44 14.62 18.31
CA PRO A 265 17.81 14.56 17.79
C PRO A 265 17.91 14.51 16.26
N LEU A 266 16.91 13.94 15.60
CA LEU A 266 16.78 13.89 14.14
C LEU A 266 16.80 15.24 13.42
N TRP A 267 16.45 16.35 14.10
CA TRP A 267 16.57 17.70 13.52
C TRP A 267 17.98 18.29 13.68
N PHE A 268 18.84 17.66 14.49
CA PHE A 268 20.22 18.07 14.74
C PHE A 268 21.22 17.18 14.01
N ASP A 269 20.88 15.91 13.80
CA ASP A 269 21.68 14.93 13.07
C ASP A 269 20.84 14.05 12.13
N GLU A 270 21.14 14.15 10.83
CA GLU A 270 20.52 13.35 9.76
C GLU A 270 21.09 11.91 9.69
N LEU A 271 22.29 11.68 10.26
CA LEU A 271 23.07 10.43 10.15
C LEU A 271 23.15 9.67 11.48
N ILE A 272 22.00 9.44 12.13
CA ILE A 272 21.91 8.62 13.34
C ILE A 272 21.68 7.16 12.95
N ILE A 273 22.71 6.31 13.05
CA ILE A 273 22.63 4.89 12.67
C ILE A 273 22.01 4.06 13.80
N LEU A 274 22.41 4.31 15.05
CA LEU A 274 21.96 3.57 16.23
C LEU A 274 20.50 3.90 16.62
N PRO A 275 19.71 2.94 17.12
CA PRO A 275 18.30 3.17 17.45
C PRO A 275 18.16 4.19 18.58
N LEU A 276 17.19 5.10 18.45
CA LEU A 276 16.79 6.00 19.52
C LEU A 276 15.48 5.46 20.12
N PRO A 277 15.43 5.16 21.42
CA PRO A 277 14.23 4.63 22.05
C PRO A 277 13.11 5.69 22.13
N PHE A 278 11.86 5.23 22.24
CA PHE A 278 10.64 6.03 22.49
C PHE A 278 10.19 7.01 21.40
N MET A 279 10.90 7.14 20.28
CA MET A 279 10.52 8.04 19.20
C MET A 279 9.13 7.74 18.63
N ASP A 280 8.82 6.45 18.44
CA ASP A 280 7.51 5.99 17.96
C ASP A 280 6.37 6.39 18.90
N VAL A 281 6.58 6.23 20.21
CA VAL A 281 5.59 6.62 21.25
C VAL A 281 5.36 8.13 21.25
N MET A 282 6.42 8.92 21.18
CA MET A 282 6.29 10.39 21.15
C MET A 282 5.56 10.89 19.90
N ILE A 283 5.79 10.26 18.74
CA ILE A 283 5.07 10.61 17.51
C ILE A 283 3.58 10.30 17.63
N VAL A 284 3.22 9.15 18.23
CA VAL A 284 1.83 8.76 18.46
C VAL A 284 1.14 9.72 19.43
N GLU A 285 1.76 10.01 20.58
CA GLU A 285 1.22 10.95 21.57
C GLU A 285 1.06 12.37 20.98
N ALA A 286 2.04 12.82 20.19
CA ALA A 286 1.97 14.12 19.54
C ALA A 286 0.95 14.18 18.39
N TYR A 287 0.60 13.06 17.76
CA TYR A 287 -0.43 13.02 16.72
C TYR A 287 -1.81 13.42 17.28
N ALA A 288 -2.11 13.02 18.52
CA ALA A 288 -3.36 13.37 19.19
C ALA A 288 -3.48 14.88 19.47
N GLU A 289 -2.37 15.56 19.73
CA GLU A 289 -2.34 17.01 20.00
C GLU A 289 -2.19 17.87 18.73
N ASN A 290 -1.32 17.45 17.79
CA ASN A 290 -1.00 18.18 16.58
C ASN A 290 -0.67 17.23 15.41
N PRO A 291 -1.69 16.79 14.65
CA PRO A 291 -1.51 15.80 13.59
C PRO A 291 -0.63 16.32 12.45
N VAL A 292 -0.63 17.63 12.18
CA VAL A 292 0.18 18.23 11.10
C VAL A 292 1.67 18.08 11.39
N THR A 293 2.09 18.32 12.64
CA THR A 293 3.50 18.23 13.02
C THR A 293 3.97 16.78 13.04
N ALA A 294 3.16 15.88 13.59
CA ALA A 294 3.47 14.44 13.61
C ALA A 294 3.61 13.86 12.19
N ARG A 295 2.71 14.22 11.25
CA ARG A 295 2.79 13.80 9.84
C ARG A 295 4.08 14.30 9.18
N LYS A 296 4.44 15.57 9.35
CA LYS A 296 5.71 16.11 8.83
C LYS A 296 6.93 15.36 9.37
N THR A 297 6.93 14.98 10.64
CA THR A 297 8.00 14.18 11.23
C THR A 297 8.06 12.78 10.62
N ILE A 298 6.91 12.13 10.40
CA ILE A 298 6.83 10.82 9.74
C ILE A 298 7.35 10.90 8.30
N ASP A 299 6.92 11.89 7.53
CA ASP A 299 7.37 12.10 6.14
C ASP A 299 8.88 12.34 6.07
N TYR A 300 9.42 13.12 7.01
CA TYR A 300 10.86 13.34 7.13
C TYR A 300 11.61 12.04 7.45
N LEU A 301 11.09 11.23 8.39
CA LEU A 301 11.69 9.94 8.74
C LEU A 301 11.71 8.96 7.55
N ILE A 302 10.68 8.99 6.70
CA ILE A 302 10.58 8.13 5.51
C ILE A 302 11.56 8.57 4.42
N THR A 303 11.63 9.87 4.16
CA THR A 303 12.35 10.45 3.00
C THR A 303 13.83 10.74 3.26
N SER A 304 14.18 11.16 4.47
CA SER A 304 15.45 11.83 4.75
C SER A 304 16.34 11.05 5.72
N THR A 305 15.87 9.92 6.28
CA THR A 305 16.63 9.15 7.29
C THR A 305 16.58 7.64 7.05
N ASN A 306 17.55 6.91 7.60
CA ASN A 306 17.57 5.44 7.61
C ASN A 306 16.62 4.81 8.67
N LYS A 307 15.65 5.57 9.20
CA LYS A 307 14.78 5.17 10.32
C LYS A 307 13.34 4.84 9.91
N GLN A 308 13.14 4.32 8.70
CA GLN A 308 11.84 3.94 8.16
C GLN A 308 11.05 2.96 9.06
N LYS A 309 11.74 2.08 9.81
CA LYS A 309 11.10 1.17 10.77
C LYS A 309 10.36 1.87 11.91
N VAL A 310 10.89 2.99 12.41
CA VAL A 310 10.27 3.76 13.49
C VAL A 310 9.03 4.49 12.97
N ALA A 311 9.14 5.08 11.77
CA ALA A 311 8.00 5.68 11.09
C ALA A 311 6.88 4.65 10.85
N ALA A 312 7.24 3.45 10.37
CA ALA A 312 6.29 2.36 10.19
C ALA A 312 5.58 1.97 11.49
N GLN A 313 6.30 1.81 12.61
CA GLN A 313 5.71 1.49 13.90
C GLN A 313 4.78 2.60 14.43
N ALA A 314 5.16 3.86 14.25
CA ALA A 314 4.32 5.00 14.62
C ALA A 314 3.03 5.03 13.78
N ILE A 315 3.12 4.83 12.46
CA ILE A 315 1.96 4.73 11.57
C ILE A 315 1.02 3.60 12.01
N ILE A 316 1.56 2.43 12.35
CA ILE A 316 0.78 1.27 12.83
C ILE A 316 0.00 1.62 14.09
N LYS A 317 0.67 2.20 15.08
CA LYS A 317 0.03 2.61 16.35
C LYS A 317 -1.04 3.67 16.13
N ILE A 318 -0.77 4.71 15.33
CA ILE A 318 -1.75 5.75 14.99
C ILE A 318 -2.97 5.15 14.27
N ALA A 319 -2.74 4.25 13.31
CA ALA A 319 -3.83 3.59 12.59
C ALA A 319 -4.70 2.76 13.54
N ILE A 320 -4.08 1.98 14.43
CA ILE A 320 -4.79 1.18 15.45
C ILE A 320 -5.61 2.08 16.38
N ASP A 321 -5.06 3.22 16.81
CA ASP A 321 -5.77 4.17 17.66
C ASP A 321 -6.98 4.77 16.94
N ILE A 322 -6.84 5.16 15.67
CA ILE A 322 -7.95 5.66 14.85
C ILE A 322 -9.04 4.58 14.72
N PHE A 323 -8.67 3.34 14.39
CA PHE A 323 -9.62 2.24 14.27
C PHE A 323 -10.35 1.91 15.59
N ASN A 324 -9.67 2.05 16.72
CA ASN A 324 -10.24 1.83 18.06
C ASN A 324 -11.20 2.95 18.49
N GLN A 325 -11.08 4.14 17.92
CA GLN A 325 -11.94 5.28 18.25
C GLN A 325 -13.31 5.22 17.55
N CYS A 326 -13.49 4.39 16.52
CA CYS A 326 -14.76 4.23 15.82
C CYS A 326 -15.87 3.70 16.74
N ARG A 327 -16.96 4.47 16.89
CA ARG A 327 -18.13 4.11 17.69
C ARG A 327 -19.42 4.03 16.88
N ARG A 328 -19.51 4.79 15.80
CA ARG A 328 -20.68 4.89 14.93
C ARG A 328 -20.37 4.41 13.52
N LEU A 329 -21.43 4.20 12.74
CA LEU A 329 -21.33 3.84 11.32
C LEU A 329 -20.57 4.91 10.51
N GLY A 330 -20.85 6.20 10.78
CA GLY A 330 -20.17 7.31 10.11
C GLY A 330 -18.67 7.35 10.41
N ASP A 331 -18.27 7.07 11.66
CA ASP A 331 -16.85 7.03 12.03
C ASP A 331 -16.09 5.96 11.21
N ILE A 332 -16.75 4.86 10.83
CA ILE A 332 -16.16 3.81 9.98
C ILE A 332 -16.09 4.28 8.53
N ALA A 333 -17.11 4.97 8.02
CA ALA A 333 -17.11 5.51 6.66
C ALA A 333 -16.02 6.58 6.43
N ASP A 334 -15.70 7.37 7.46
CA ASP A 334 -14.73 8.47 7.38
C ASP A 334 -13.26 8.03 7.49
N ILE A 335 -13.00 6.77 7.87
CA ILE A 335 -11.65 6.22 8.04
C ILE A 335 -10.81 6.39 6.78
N SER A 336 -11.41 6.09 5.62
CA SER A 336 -10.72 6.18 4.34
C SER A 336 -10.15 7.57 4.10
N TYR A 337 -10.89 8.62 4.50
CA TYR A 337 -10.44 10.00 4.47
C TYR A 337 -9.38 10.31 5.55
N GLN A 338 -9.58 9.84 6.78
CA GLN A 338 -8.66 10.10 7.90
C GLN A 338 -7.26 9.50 7.68
N LEU A 339 -7.17 8.39 6.95
CA LEU A 339 -5.93 7.65 6.67
C LEU A 339 -5.30 7.97 5.30
N THR A 340 -5.86 8.92 4.54
CA THR A 340 -5.33 9.37 3.22
C THR A 340 -3.84 9.76 3.23
N TRP A 341 -3.32 10.20 4.38
CA TRP A 341 -1.93 10.64 4.53
C TRP A 341 -0.93 9.47 4.65
N ILE A 342 -1.39 8.24 4.85
CA ILE A 342 -0.49 7.07 4.94
C ILE A 342 0.11 6.79 3.55
N PRO A 343 1.43 6.57 3.44
CA PRO A 343 2.10 6.31 2.17
C PRO A 343 1.64 4.99 1.53
N SER A 344 1.66 4.93 0.19
CA SER A 344 1.44 3.71 -0.59
C SER A 344 2.77 3.26 -1.23
N PRO A 345 3.25 2.02 -0.99
CA PRO A 345 2.59 0.96 -0.22
C PRO A 345 2.66 1.19 1.31
N PRO A 346 1.63 0.77 2.06
CA PRO A 346 1.64 0.84 3.53
C PRO A 346 2.74 -0.08 4.11
N PRO A 347 3.12 0.12 5.40
CA PRO A 347 4.07 -0.74 6.08
C PRO A 347 3.76 -2.23 5.91
N THR A 348 4.79 -3.07 5.74
CA THR A 348 4.64 -4.52 5.46
C THR A 348 3.73 -5.26 6.45
N GLU A 349 3.72 -4.84 7.72
CA GLU A 349 2.85 -5.40 8.77
C GLU A 349 1.36 -5.04 8.58
N LEU A 350 1.06 -3.90 7.97
CA LEU A 350 -0.28 -3.46 7.61
C LEU A 350 -0.68 -3.83 6.19
N GLY A 351 0.28 -4.25 5.36
CA GLY A 351 0.15 -4.36 3.90
C GLY A 351 -1.01 -5.21 3.40
N THR A 352 -1.46 -6.19 4.19
CA THR A 352 -2.57 -7.07 3.84
C THR A 352 -3.90 -6.69 4.50
N ILE A 353 -3.85 -6.07 5.69
CA ILE A 353 -5.03 -5.82 6.53
C ILE A 353 -5.61 -4.43 6.22
N MET A 354 -4.75 -3.43 6.06
CA MET A 354 -5.16 -2.03 5.86
C MET A 354 -6.05 -1.86 4.61
N PRO A 355 -5.68 -2.38 3.41
CA PRO A 355 -6.54 -2.24 2.24
C PRO A 355 -7.92 -2.86 2.46
N GLN A 356 -8.00 -4.03 3.10
CA GLN A 356 -9.28 -4.69 3.38
C GLN A 356 -10.17 -3.86 4.32
N LEU A 357 -9.60 -3.23 5.35
CA LEU A 357 -10.35 -2.34 6.25
C LEU A 357 -10.79 -1.05 5.55
N LEU A 358 -9.98 -0.52 4.63
CA LEU A 358 -10.34 0.64 3.82
C LEU A 358 -11.46 0.31 2.81
N ASP A 359 -11.42 -0.86 2.17
CA ASP A 359 -12.50 -1.33 1.29
C ASP A 359 -13.82 -1.50 2.08
N ILE A 360 -13.75 -2.03 3.29
CA ILE A 360 -14.90 -2.14 4.21
C ILE A 360 -15.44 -0.75 4.55
N SER A 361 -14.57 0.20 4.91
CA SER A 361 -14.93 1.59 5.17
C SER A 361 -15.65 2.22 3.96
N GLN A 362 -15.13 2.00 2.76
CA GLN A 362 -15.72 2.51 1.53
C GLN A 362 -17.09 1.88 1.22
N GLY A 363 -17.26 0.58 1.45
CA GLY A 363 -18.56 -0.09 1.33
C GLY A 363 -19.58 0.39 2.36
N VAL A 364 -19.14 0.70 3.59
CA VAL A 364 -19.99 1.32 4.62
C VAL A 364 -20.41 2.73 4.21
N LYS A 365 -19.50 3.52 3.64
CA LYS A 365 -19.82 4.85 3.10
C LYS A 365 -20.86 4.77 1.97
N ALA A 366 -20.67 3.84 1.02
CA ALA A 366 -21.62 3.61 -0.07
C ALA A 366 -23.01 3.20 0.45
N SER A 367 -23.07 2.43 1.53
CA SER A 367 -24.33 2.14 2.21
C SER A 367 -24.95 3.42 2.79
N GLN A 368 -24.21 4.29 3.49
CA GLN A 368 -24.76 5.51 4.07
C GLN A 368 -25.26 6.52 3.03
N GLU A 369 -24.60 6.60 1.88
CA GLU A 369 -24.97 7.49 0.78
C GLU A 369 -26.13 6.95 -0.08
N ALA A 370 -26.56 5.70 0.15
CA ALA A 370 -27.64 5.10 -0.61
C ALA A 370 -28.99 5.78 -0.29
N THR A 371 -29.80 5.93 -1.34
CA THR A 371 -31.04 6.73 -1.31
C THR A 371 -32.19 6.08 -0.55
N THR A 372 -32.26 4.75 -0.48
CA THR A 372 -33.39 4.04 0.17
C THR A 372 -32.92 3.19 1.37
N PRO A 373 -33.70 3.12 2.48
CA PRO A 373 -33.35 2.30 3.65
C PRO A 373 -33.08 0.83 3.30
N TYR A 374 -33.80 0.29 2.32
CA TYR A 374 -33.57 -1.07 1.83
C TYR A 374 -32.21 -1.21 1.12
N ARG A 375 -31.84 -0.26 0.25
CA ARG A 375 -30.50 -0.24 -0.38
C ARG A 375 -29.39 -0.04 0.66
N GLN A 376 -29.62 0.81 1.66
CA GLN A 376 -28.69 1.01 2.77
C GLN A 376 -28.44 -0.33 3.49
N TYR A 377 -29.51 -1.08 3.81
CA TYR A 377 -29.44 -2.41 4.41
C TYR A 377 -28.68 -3.42 3.53
N GLU A 378 -29.02 -3.51 2.24
CA GLU A 378 -28.41 -4.45 1.29
C GLU A 378 -26.90 -4.18 1.11
N LEU A 379 -26.52 -2.90 1.00
CA LEU A 379 -25.12 -2.50 0.81
C LEU A 379 -24.26 -2.68 2.07
N LEU A 380 -24.83 -2.91 3.25
CA LEU A 380 -24.07 -3.30 4.45
C LEU A 380 -23.68 -4.78 4.48
N GLU A 381 -24.32 -5.64 3.68
CA GLU A 381 -24.05 -7.06 3.69
C GLU A 381 -22.61 -7.40 3.22
N PRO A 382 -22.10 -6.84 2.10
CA PRO A 382 -20.73 -7.11 1.66
C PRO A 382 -19.66 -6.67 2.68
N PRO A 383 -19.70 -5.45 3.28
CA PRO A 383 -18.78 -5.05 4.34
C PRO A 383 -18.81 -5.99 5.56
N ILE A 384 -19.99 -6.47 5.97
CA ILE A 384 -20.13 -7.42 7.09
C ILE A 384 -19.47 -8.75 6.75
N ASN A 385 -19.69 -9.28 5.55
CA ASN A 385 -19.11 -10.54 5.09
C ASN A 385 -17.59 -10.44 4.92
N ALA A 386 -17.10 -9.32 4.37
CA ALA A 386 -15.68 -9.03 4.25
C ALA A 386 -15.01 -8.97 5.63
N LEU A 387 -15.64 -8.32 6.61
CA LEU A 387 -15.11 -8.22 7.97
C LEU A 387 -15.09 -9.56 8.71
N GLN A 388 -16.10 -10.42 8.48
CA GLN A 388 -16.10 -11.80 8.99
C GLN A 388 -14.96 -12.63 8.38
N LYS A 389 -14.73 -12.50 7.08
CA LYS A 389 -13.63 -13.17 6.39
C LYS A 389 -12.27 -12.69 6.88
N LEU A 390 -12.12 -11.38 7.08
CA LEU A 390 -10.91 -10.79 7.66
C LEU A 390 -10.65 -11.35 9.06
N LYS A 391 -11.67 -11.39 9.93
CA LYS A 391 -11.57 -11.98 11.27
C LYS A 391 -11.06 -13.43 11.22
N ASN A 392 -11.63 -14.25 10.34
CA ASN A 392 -11.23 -15.65 10.19
C ASN A 392 -9.79 -15.79 9.67
N THR A 393 -9.35 -14.85 8.83
CA THR A 393 -7.96 -14.82 8.32
C THR A 393 -6.98 -14.42 9.42
N LEU A 394 -7.37 -13.45 10.27
CA LEU A 394 -6.54 -12.97 11.38
C LEU A 394 -6.31 -14.04 12.45
N THR A 395 -7.27 -14.94 12.69
CA THR A 395 -7.08 -16.09 13.61
C THR A 395 -5.93 -17.01 13.23
N PHE A 396 -5.53 -17.04 11.96
CA PHE A 396 -4.40 -17.86 11.47
C PHE A 396 -3.17 -17.02 11.09
N ALA A 397 -3.13 -15.74 11.48
CA ALA A 397 -2.03 -14.86 11.13
C ALA A 397 -0.74 -15.20 11.91
N LYS A 398 0.41 -15.02 11.26
CA LYS A 398 1.74 -15.35 11.81
C LYS A 398 2.11 -14.53 13.07
N ASN A 399 1.52 -13.34 13.25
CA ASN A 399 1.81 -12.42 14.35
C ASN A 399 0.64 -12.38 15.37
N PRO A 400 0.72 -13.09 16.50
CA PRO A 400 -0.40 -13.22 17.44
C PRO A 400 -0.80 -11.91 18.13
N ALA A 401 0.14 -11.01 18.40
CA ALA A 401 -0.14 -9.72 19.03
C ALA A 401 -0.99 -8.80 18.13
N LEU A 402 -0.60 -8.65 16.86
CA LEU A 402 -1.35 -7.88 15.88
C LEU A 402 -2.69 -8.56 15.55
N ALA A 403 -2.72 -9.89 15.45
CA ALA A 403 -3.96 -10.65 15.24
C ALA A 403 -4.99 -10.39 16.35
N THR A 404 -4.53 -10.31 17.61
CA THR A 404 -5.41 -10.02 18.75
C THR A 404 -5.94 -8.59 18.69
N GLN A 405 -5.09 -7.60 18.40
CA GLN A 405 -5.49 -6.20 18.30
C GLN A 405 -6.49 -5.96 17.15
N PHE A 406 -6.15 -6.37 15.93
CA PHE A 406 -7.03 -6.25 14.78
C PHE A 406 -8.27 -7.14 14.89
N GLY A 407 -8.17 -8.30 15.53
CA GLY A 407 -9.32 -9.15 15.84
C GLY A 407 -10.32 -8.47 16.76
N SER A 408 -9.84 -7.73 17.78
CA SER A 408 -10.71 -6.96 18.67
C SER A 408 -11.41 -5.80 17.95
N ILE A 409 -10.68 -5.07 17.10
CA ILE A 409 -11.21 -4.02 16.22
C ILE A 409 -12.29 -4.59 15.29
N ALA A 410 -11.99 -5.71 14.61
CA ALA A 410 -12.92 -6.34 13.68
C ALA A 410 -14.21 -6.79 14.39
N ASN A 411 -14.13 -7.34 15.61
CA ASN A 411 -15.31 -7.69 16.39
C ASN A 411 -16.16 -6.46 16.76
N ARG A 412 -15.51 -5.35 17.14
CA ARG A 412 -16.20 -4.11 17.48
C ARG A 412 -16.93 -3.52 16.27
N TRP A 413 -16.25 -3.41 15.14
CA TRP A 413 -16.86 -2.93 13.90
C TRP A 413 -17.99 -3.85 13.44
N LEU A 414 -17.82 -5.16 13.53
CA LEU A 414 -18.87 -6.12 13.19
C LEU A 414 -20.11 -5.93 14.08
N THR A 415 -19.92 -5.61 15.36
CA THR A 415 -21.02 -5.28 16.27
C THR A 415 -21.73 -4.00 15.84
N ILE A 416 -20.99 -2.93 15.51
CA ILE A 416 -21.54 -1.67 15.00
C ILE A 416 -22.34 -1.90 13.71
N LEU A 417 -21.77 -2.63 12.75
CA LEU A 417 -22.40 -2.92 11.46
C LEU A 417 -23.65 -3.79 11.62
N LYS A 418 -23.63 -4.82 12.47
CA LYS A 418 -24.81 -5.65 12.73
C LYS A 418 -25.94 -4.90 13.43
N ILE A 419 -25.61 -3.97 14.34
CA ILE A 419 -26.62 -3.12 14.98
C ILE A 419 -27.24 -2.20 13.92
N ALA A 420 -26.42 -1.51 13.12
CA ALA A 420 -26.90 -0.65 12.04
C ALA A 420 -27.75 -1.43 11.02
N GLN A 421 -27.32 -2.64 10.65
CA GLN A 421 -28.07 -3.52 9.75
C GLN A 421 -29.44 -3.88 10.32
N ARG A 422 -29.56 -4.20 11.61
CA ARG A 422 -30.86 -4.50 12.25
C ARG A 422 -31.77 -3.27 12.25
N THR A 423 -31.26 -2.11 12.64
CA THR A 423 -32.03 -0.86 12.63
C THR A 423 -32.50 -0.52 11.22
N LEU A 424 -31.63 -0.63 10.21
CA LEU A 424 -32.00 -0.40 8.81
C LEU A 424 -32.99 -1.43 8.29
N ALA A 425 -32.90 -2.69 8.71
CA ALA A 425 -33.89 -3.71 8.36
C ALA A 425 -35.27 -3.39 8.93
N GLU A 426 -35.34 -2.88 10.16
CA GLU A 426 -36.59 -2.43 10.79
C GLU A 426 -37.15 -1.20 10.08
N THR A 427 -36.31 -0.19 9.81
CA THR A 427 -36.73 1.01 9.05
C THR A 427 -37.17 0.65 7.63
N ALA A 428 -36.48 -0.27 6.95
CA ALA A 428 -36.86 -0.74 5.62
C ALA A 428 -38.18 -1.52 5.62
N LYS A 429 -38.49 -2.24 6.70
CA LYS A 429 -39.81 -2.86 6.88
C LYS A 429 -40.91 -1.81 7.12
N GLN A 430 -40.57 -0.70 7.77
CA GLN A 430 -41.48 0.41 8.03
C GLN A 430 -41.67 1.36 6.83
N SER A 431 -40.69 1.45 5.93
CA SER A 431 -40.70 2.43 4.82
C SER A 431 -41.73 2.15 3.72
N GLN A 432 -42.52 1.07 3.84
CA GLN A 432 -43.60 0.70 2.92
C GLN A 432 -43.19 0.70 1.42
N GLU A 433 -41.93 0.41 1.09
CA GLU A 433 -41.46 0.32 -0.30
C GLU A 433 -41.61 -1.10 -0.85
N ILE A 434 -41.82 -1.21 -2.17
CA ILE A 434 -41.78 -2.47 -2.90
C ILE A 434 -40.31 -2.89 -3.07
N ARG A 435 -39.98 -4.10 -2.61
CA ARG A 435 -38.65 -4.69 -2.77
C ARG A 435 -38.30 -4.85 -4.26
N GLN A 436 -37.18 -4.28 -4.69
CA GLN A 436 -36.67 -4.50 -6.04
C GLN A 436 -36.08 -5.92 -6.17
N VAL A 437 -36.79 -6.77 -6.90
CA VAL A 437 -36.45 -8.19 -7.09
C VAL A 437 -35.94 -8.48 -8.50
N TYR A 438 -36.23 -7.60 -9.45
CA TYR A 438 -35.83 -7.74 -10.85
C TYR A 438 -34.38 -7.32 -11.05
N ILE A 439 -33.68 -8.03 -11.92
CA ILE A 439 -32.29 -7.76 -12.28
C ILE A 439 -32.22 -7.67 -13.81
N ALA A 440 -32.15 -6.45 -14.33
CA ALA A 440 -31.95 -6.20 -15.74
C ALA A 440 -30.45 -6.05 -16.07
N GLY A 441 -30.02 -6.62 -17.18
CA GLY A 441 -28.71 -6.40 -17.79
C GLY A 441 -27.63 -7.42 -17.44
N ASN A 442 -27.35 -7.62 -16.16
CA ASN A 442 -26.30 -8.53 -15.71
C ASN A 442 -26.69 -10.00 -15.86
N SER A 443 -25.72 -10.87 -16.13
CA SER A 443 -25.95 -12.33 -16.05
C SER A 443 -26.19 -12.73 -14.60
N LEU A 444 -27.19 -13.58 -14.38
CA LEU A 444 -27.57 -14.03 -13.05
C LEU A 444 -26.54 -15.03 -12.54
N ASP A 445 -26.04 -14.80 -11.33
CA ASP A 445 -25.14 -15.72 -10.62
C ASP A 445 -25.94 -16.45 -9.52
N PRO A 446 -25.88 -17.78 -9.42
CA PRO A 446 -26.61 -18.53 -8.39
C PRO A 446 -26.34 -18.05 -6.96
N VAL A 447 -25.14 -17.55 -6.68
CA VAL A 447 -24.77 -17.07 -5.33
C VAL A 447 -25.51 -15.79 -4.96
N THR A 448 -25.67 -14.86 -5.91
CA THR A 448 -26.29 -13.55 -5.65
C THR A 448 -27.78 -13.52 -5.98
N ALA A 449 -28.17 -14.19 -7.07
CA ALA A 449 -29.53 -14.17 -7.61
C ALA A 449 -30.39 -15.35 -7.10
N THR A 450 -29.83 -16.34 -6.40
CA THR A 450 -30.54 -17.44 -5.73
C THR A 450 -31.65 -18.07 -6.60
N ASN A 451 -32.93 -17.84 -6.28
CA ASN A 451 -34.07 -18.48 -6.97
C ASN A 451 -34.69 -17.60 -8.07
N ARG A 452 -34.03 -16.52 -8.50
CA ARG A 452 -34.55 -15.57 -9.51
C ARG A 452 -34.45 -16.09 -10.96
N PHE A 453 -33.69 -17.15 -11.22
CA PHE A 453 -33.64 -17.77 -12.55
C PHE A 453 -34.85 -18.68 -12.76
N LYS A 454 -35.68 -18.35 -13.77
CA LYS A 454 -36.94 -19.04 -14.07
C LYS A 454 -36.96 -19.63 -15.48
N GLY A 455 -37.66 -20.75 -15.63
CA GLY A 455 -37.82 -21.46 -16.90
C GLY A 455 -36.59 -22.24 -17.38
N ARG A 456 -36.59 -22.60 -18.67
CA ARG A 456 -35.50 -23.31 -19.39
C ARG A 456 -35.23 -24.75 -18.93
N ILE A 457 -36.22 -25.35 -18.29
CA ILE A 457 -36.11 -26.73 -17.78
C ILE A 457 -35.95 -27.73 -18.94
N ASP A 458 -36.56 -27.43 -20.08
CA ASP A 458 -36.42 -28.15 -21.34
C ASP A 458 -34.96 -28.20 -21.83
N ILE A 459 -34.28 -27.05 -21.86
CA ILE A 459 -32.88 -26.95 -22.29
C ILE A 459 -31.96 -27.72 -21.34
N PHE A 460 -32.15 -27.58 -20.02
CA PHE A 460 -31.33 -28.31 -19.05
C PHE A 460 -31.51 -29.83 -19.17
N ARG A 461 -32.75 -30.28 -19.35
CA ARG A 461 -33.06 -31.69 -19.57
C ARG A 461 -32.46 -32.22 -20.87
N GLU A 462 -32.49 -31.42 -21.94
CA GLU A 462 -31.88 -31.82 -23.21
C GLU A 462 -30.34 -31.90 -23.10
N ILE A 463 -29.69 -30.91 -22.47
CA ILE A 463 -28.25 -30.95 -22.17
C ILE A 463 -27.90 -32.20 -21.37
N GLU A 464 -28.65 -32.48 -20.30
CA GLU A 464 -28.44 -33.67 -19.46
C GLU A 464 -28.59 -34.97 -20.24
N THR A 465 -29.67 -35.11 -21.02
CA THR A 465 -29.95 -36.30 -21.83
C THR A 465 -28.84 -36.54 -22.86
N LEU A 466 -28.42 -35.49 -23.56
CA LEU A 466 -27.38 -35.60 -24.58
C LEU A 466 -26.00 -35.90 -23.96
N THR A 467 -25.71 -35.30 -22.80
CA THR A 467 -24.45 -35.50 -22.07
C THR A 467 -24.32 -36.90 -21.49
N LEU A 468 -25.44 -37.56 -21.15
CA LEU A 468 -25.46 -38.93 -20.61
C LEU A 468 -25.50 -40.02 -21.69
N SER A 469 -25.67 -39.66 -22.96
CA SER A 469 -25.71 -40.63 -24.05
C SER A 469 -24.39 -41.41 -24.20
N ASP A 470 -24.42 -42.59 -24.84
CA ASP A 470 -23.23 -43.44 -25.01
C ASP A 470 -22.14 -42.77 -25.88
N GLN A 471 -22.57 -41.92 -26.81
CA GLN A 471 -21.73 -41.10 -27.66
C GLN A 471 -22.20 -39.64 -27.57
N PRO A 472 -21.74 -38.89 -26.55
CA PRO A 472 -22.19 -37.51 -26.37
C PRO A 472 -21.79 -36.65 -27.57
N PRO A 473 -22.75 -35.97 -28.22
CA PRO A 473 -22.42 -35.04 -29.30
C PRO A 473 -21.80 -33.76 -28.73
N ILE A 474 -21.22 -32.96 -29.62
CA ILE A 474 -20.87 -31.58 -29.29
C ILE A 474 -22.18 -30.80 -29.11
N LEU A 475 -22.30 -30.03 -28.05
CA LEU A 475 -23.47 -29.18 -27.83
C LEU A 475 -23.16 -27.76 -28.30
N LEU A 476 -24.05 -27.17 -29.09
CA LEU A 476 -24.00 -25.74 -29.43
C LEU A 476 -25.25 -25.05 -28.89
N LEU A 477 -25.11 -24.35 -27.77
CA LEU A 477 -26.12 -23.48 -27.23
C LEU A 477 -26.06 -22.12 -27.93
N TYR A 478 -27.01 -21.84 -28.82
CA TYR A 478 -27.04 -20.59 -29.55
C TYR A 478 -28.33 -19.82 -29.31
N GLY A 479 -28.24 -18.50 -29.33
CA GLY A 479 -29.38 -17.62 -29.11
C GLY A 479 -28.96 -16.16 -29.13
N ARG A 480 -29.91 -15.25 -29.29
CA ARG A 480 -29.61 -13.81 -29.36
C ARG A 480 -28.95 -13.31 -28.07
N ARG A 481 -28.30 -12.15 -28.14
CA ARG A 481 -27.82 -11.45 -26.93
C ARG A 481 -29.00 -11.19 -25.99
N ARG A 482 -28.72 -11.22 -24.68
CA ARG A 482 -29.70 -11.00 -23.60
C ARG A 482 -30.86 -12.02 -23.51
N THR A 483 -30.72 -13.21 -24.09
CA THR A 483 -31.67 -14.34 -23.93
C THR A 483 -31.43 -15.20 -22.67
N GLY A 484 -30.34 -14.93 -21.94
CA GLY A 484 -30.01 -15.62 -20.69
C GLY A 484 -29.04 -16.79 -20.83
N LYS A 485 -28.31 -16.94 -21.94
CA LYS A 485 -27.33 -18.04 -22.16
C LYS A 485 -26.32 -18.20 -21.03
N THR A 486 -25.53 -17.15 -20.76
CA THR A 486 -24.53 -17.14 -19.67
C THR A 486 -25.17 -17.41 -18.31
N SER A 487 -26.36 -16.86 -18.05
CA SER A 487 -27.12 -17.16 -16.82
C SER A 487 -27.49 -18.65 -16.74
N ALA A 488 -27.98 -19.24 -17.83
CA ALA A 488 -28.32 -20.67 -17.86
C ALA A 488 -27.08 -21.55 -17.60
N LEU A 489 -25.93 -21.21 -18.19
CA LEU A 489 -24.67 -21.94 -17.95
C LEU A 489 -24.21 -21.85 -16.50
N LYS A 490 -24.38 -20.69 -15.85
CA LYS A 490 -24.05 -20.52 -14.43
C LYS A 490 -24.96 -21.34 -13.50
N TYR A 491 -26.24 -21.50 -13.85
CA TYR A 491 -27.21 -22.29 -13.10
C TYR A 491 -27.16 -23.79 -13.43
N LEU A 492 -26.46 -24.19 -14.48
CA LEU A 492 -26.32 -25.58 -14.90
C LEU A 492 -25.86 -26.53 -13.77
N PRO A 493 -24.88 -26.20 -12.90
CA PRO A 493 -24.48 -27.06 -11.78
C PRO A 493 -25.61 -27.45 -10.82
N ASP A 494 -26.62 -26.58 -10.66
CA ASP A 494 -27.75 -26.78 -9.75
C ASP A 494 -28.91 -27.51 -10.42
N LYS A 495 -28.88 -27.68 -11.75
CA LYS A 495 -29.97 -28.21 -12.57
C LYS A 495 -29.68 -29.57 -13.22
N VAL A 496 -28.43 -30.03 -13.19
CA VAL A 496 -28.01 -31.34 -13.73
C VAL A 496 -27.66 -32.35 -12.64
N VAL A 497 -27.72 -33.64 -12.98
CA VAL A 497 -27.34 -34.74 -12.09
C VAL A 497 -25.91 -34.61 -11.56
N PRO A 498 -25.62 -35.15 -10.35
CA PRO A 498 -24.29 -35.09 -9.73
C PRO A 498 -23.13 -35.67 -10.53
N ASN A 499 -23.43 -36.55 -11.48
CA ASN A 499 -22.41 -37.17 -12.29
C ASN A 499 -21.86 -36.26 -13.41
N ILE A 500 -22.57 -35.18 -13.73
CA ILE A 500 -22.14 -34.19 -14.70
C ILE A 500 -21.48 -33.03 -13.94
N VAL A 501 -20.26 -32.70 -14.34
CA VAL A 501 -19.47 -31.62 -13.78
C VAL A 501 -19.38 -30.50 -14.82
N PRO A 502 -20.29 -29.53 -14.81
CA PRO A 502 -20.23 -28.38 -15.70
C PRO A 502 -19.07 -27.44 -15.29
N LEU A 503 -18.19 -27.17 -16.24
CA LEU A 503 -17.02 -26.31 -16.10
C LEU A 503 -17.16 -25.14 -17.07
N LEU A 504 -17.71 -24.04 -16.58
CA LEU A 504 -17.83 -22.79 -17.32
C LEU A 504 -16.47 -22.10 -17.48
N VAL A 505 -16.17 -21.74 -18.74
CA VAL A 505 -15.02 -20.94 -19.16
C VAL A 505 -15.55 -19.80 -20.03
N ASP A 506 -15.22 -18.58 -19.63
CA ASP A 506 -15.53 -17.36 -20.37
C ASP A 506 -14.36 -17.00 -21.29
N LEU A 507 -14.59 -17.09 -22.60
CA LEU A 507 -13.56 -16.83 -23.61
C LEU A 507 -13.40 -15.34 -23.93
N GLN A 508 -14.26 -14.46 -23.41
CA GLN A 508 -14.11 -13.02 -23.58
C GLN A 508 -12.78 -12.53 -22.94
N GLY A 509 -12.43 -13.07 -21.77
CA GLY A 509 -11.15 -12.81 -21.11
C GLY A 509 -9.96 -13.50 -21.79
N ALA A 510 -10.19 -14.64 -22.46
CA ALA A 510 -9.15 -15.41 -23.14
C ALA A 510 -8.69 -14.76 -24.46
N ALA A 511 -9.52 -13.94 -25.11
CA ALA A 511 -9.16 -13.16 -26.29
C ALA A 511 -8.02 -12.15 -26.05
N SER A 512 -7.79 -11.76 -24.80
CA SER A 512 -6.66 -10.90 -24.42
C SER A 512 -5.29 -11.61 -24.47
N ALA A 513 -5.28 -12.94 -24.51
CA ALA A 513 -4.04 -13.71 -24.59
C ALA A 513 -3.49 -13.66 -26.02
N THR A 514 -2.37 -12.96 -26.18
CA THR A 514 -1.64 -12.87 -27.46
C THR A 514 -0.77 -14.11 -27.74
N THR A 515 -0.68 -15.06 -26.81
CA THR A 515 0.17 -16.25 -26.91
C THR A 515 -0.59 -17.54 -26.59
N LEU A 516 -0.18 -18.65 -27.21
CA LEU A 516 -0.76 -19.98 -26.96
C LEU A 516 -0.59 -20.42 -25.49
N LYS A 517 0.56 -20.09 -24.89
CA LYS A 517 0.82 -20.31 -23.47
C LYS A 517 -0.18 -19.53 -22.59
N GLY A 518 -0.33 -18.23 -22.84
CA GLY A 518 -1.26 -17.40 -22.07
C GLY A 518 -2.71 -17.88 -22.19
N PHE A 519 -3.11 -18.39 -23.37
CA PHE A 519 -4.42 -19.01 -23.55
C PHE A 519 -4.57 -20.28 -22.69
N ALA A 520 -3.58 -21.17 -22.69
CA ALA A 520 -3.61 -22.40 -21.89
C ALA A 520 -3.58 -22.16 -20.38
N GLU A 521 -2.80 -21.18 -19.91
CA GLU A 521 -2.77 -20.76 -18.50
C GLU A 521 -4.14 -20.20 -18.08
N ASN A 522 -4.73 -19.33 -18.91
CA ASN A 522 -6.05 -18.75 -18.64
C ASN A 522 -7.13 -19.84 -18.60
N LEU A 523 -7.16 -20.74 -19.60
CA LEU A 523 -8.11 -21.84 -19.70
C LEU A 523 -8.04 -22.75 -18.46
N SER A 524 -6.84 -23.21 -18.09
CA SER A 524 -6.66 -24.09 -16.93
C SER A 524 -7.03 -23.41 -15.61
N GLN A 525 -6.66 -22.13 -15.44
CA GLN A 525 -7.00 -21.36 -14.26
C GLN A 525 -8.51 -21.13 -14.12
N GLN A 526 -9.21 -20.86 -15.22
CA GLN A 526 -10.67 -20.73 -15.23
C GLN A 526 -11.35 -22.06 -14.87
N ILE A 527 -10.92 -23.18 -15.45
CA ILE A 527 -11.45 -24.52 -15.12
C ILE A 527 -11.29 -24.82 -13.62
N ILE A 528 -10.11 -24.57 -13.04
CA ILE A 528 -9.84 -24.78 -11.62
C ILE A 528 -10.71 -23.86 -10.75
N ASN A 529 -10.82 -22.58 -11.13
CA ASN A 529 -11.62 -21.61 -10.38
C ASN A 529 -13.11 -21.96 -10.39
N THR A 530 -13.64 -22.39 -11.53
CA THR A 530 -15.03 -22.82 -11.65
C THR A 530 -15.28 -24.09 -10.84
N ALA A 531 -14.39 -25.08 -10.91
CA ALA A 531 -14.51 -26.31 -10.12
C ALA A 531 -14.54 -26.05 -8.59
N ARG A 532 -13.78 -25.06 -8.11
CA ARG A 532 -13.78 -24.62 -6.69
C ARG A 532 -15.08 -23.92 -6.28
N ARG A 533 -15.78 -23.28 -7.22
CA ARG A 533 -17.04 -22.56 -6.97
C ARG A 533 -18.28 -23.46 -7.06
N LEU A 534 -18.15 -24.67 -7.61
CA LEU A 534 -19.26 -25.61 -7.68
C LEU A 534 -19.83 -25.92 -6.29
N PRO A 535 -21.16 -26.11 -6.16
CA PRO A 535 -21.80 -26.46 -4.89
C PRO A 535 -21.17 -27.69 -4.20
N ARG A 536 -20.71 -28.66 -4.99
CA ARG A 536 -20.11 -29.91 -4.51
C ARG A 536 -18.57 -29.86 -4.32
N LYS A 537 -17.95 -28.68 -4.47
CA LYS A 537 -16.50 -28.41 -4.36
C LYS A 537 -15.60 -29.57 -4.83
N ILE A 538 -15.25 -29.57 -6.10
CA ILE A 538 -14.35 -30.58 -6.67
C ILE A 538 -12.92 -30.03 -6.65
N PHE A 539 -11.99 -30.81 -6.09
CA PHE A 539 -10.58 -30.48 -6.15
C PHE A 539 -9.99 -30.99 -7.48
N LEU A 540 -9.43 -30.08 -8.26
CA LEU A 540 -8.67 -30.40 -9.47
C LEU A 540 -7.18 -30.15 -9.21
N PRO A 541 -6.28 -31.03 -9.68
CA PRO A 541 -4.84 -30.77 -9.63
C PRO A 541 -4.47 -29.52 -10.42
N ASN A 542 -3.35 -28.88 -10.07
CA ASN A 542 -2.81 -27.78 -10.88
C ASN A 542 -2.00 -28.34 -12.06
N PRO A 543 -2.03 -27.71 -13.24
CA PRO A 543 -1.19 -28.12 -14.36
C PRO A 543 0.30 -27.86 -14.06
N ASP A 544 1.17 -28.66 -14.67
CA ASP A 544 2.63 -28.48 -14.59
C ASP A 544 3.06 -27.25 -15.38
N ALA A 545 3.47 -26.20 -14.67
CA ALA A 545 3.85 -24.91 -15.25
C ALA A 545 5.05 -25.00 -16.21
N ASN A 546 5.97 -25.93 -15.98
CA ASN A 546 7.15 -26.10 -16.84
C ASN A 546 6.74 -26.73 -18.18
N LYS A 547 5.97 -27.81 -18.13
CA LYS A 547 5.45 -28.48 -19.34
C LYS A 547 4.53 -27.56 -20.15
N LEU A 548 3.72 -26.76 -19.46
CA LEU A 548 2.80 -25.82 -20.11
C LEU A 548 3.55 -24.64 -20.76
N ALA A 549 4.76 -24.32 -20.29
CA ALA A 549 5.63 -23.34 -20.93
C ALA A 549 6.37 -23.90 -22.16
N GLU A 550 6.67 -25.20 -22.18
CA GLU A 550 7.31 -25.88 -23.33
C GLU A 550 6.31 -26.16 -24.46
N ASP A 551 5.24 -26.91 -24.17
CA ASP A 551 4.18 -27.21 -25.13
C ASP A 551 2.80 -27.19 -24.45
N PRO A 552 2.03 -26.08 -24.59
CA PRO A 552 0.84 -25.85 -23.80
C PRO A 552 -0.28 -26.89 -23.97
N PHE A 553 -0.55 -27.35 -25.20
CA PHE A 553 -1.72 -28.20 -25.48
C PHE A 553 -1.52 -29.68 -25.11
N PRO A 554 -0.36 -30.32 -25.38
CA PRO A 554 -0.06 -31.64 -24.85
C PRO A 554 0.04 -31.66 -23.32
N ALA A 555 0.56 -30.59 -22.71
CA ALA A 555 0.55 -30.43 -21.25
C ALA A 555 -0.89 -30.39 -20.70
N LEU A 556 -1.78 -29.60 -21.32
CA LEU A 556 -3.21 -29.58 -20.98
C LEU A 556 -3.86 -30.94 -21.18
N GLN A 557 -3.56 -31.66 -22.26
CA GLN A 557 -4.14 -33.00 -22.50
C GLN A 557 -3.73 -33.99 -21.40
N THR A 558 -2.46 -33.95 -20.99
CA THR A 558 -1.94 -34.78 -19.89
C THR A 558 -2.64 -34.44 -18.57
N TRP A 559 -2.85 -33.14 -18.31
CA TRP A 559 -3.54 -32.64 -17.13
C TRP A 559 -5.03 -33.03 -17.10
N LEU A 560 -5.75 -32.93 -18.23
CA LEU A 560 -7.13 -33.39 -18.32
C LEU A 560 -7.25 -34.90 -18.06
N ALA A 561 -6.30 -35.70 -18.55
CA ALA A 561 -6.26 -37.13 -18.27
C ALA A 561 -5.98 -37.44 -16.77
N GLU A 562 -5.23 -36.59 -16.07
CA GLU A 562 -5.05 -36.70 -14.62
C GLU A 562 -6.34 -36.36 -13.86
N ILE A 563 -7.10 -35.38 -14.33
CA ILE A 563 -8.43 -35.05 -13.80
C ILE A 563 -9.39 -36.23 -13.94
N GLU A 564 -9.41 -36.89 -15.10
CA GLU A 564 -10.23 -38.09 -15.35
C GLU A 564 -9.89 -39.21 -14.35
N ARG A 565 -8.60 -39.48 -14.13
CA ARG A 565 -8.15 -40.54 -13.21
C ARG A 565 -8.51 -40.24 -11.76
N SER A 566 -8.40 -38.98 -11.33
CA SER A 566 -8.70 -38.57 -9.95
C SER A 566 -10.20 -38.48 -9.65
N ASN A 567 -11.05 -38.41 -10.67
CA ASN A 567 -12.51 -38.24 -10.55
C ASN A 567 -13.27 -39.32 -11.32
N SER A 568 -12.92 -40.59 -11.08
CA SER A 568 -13.55 -41.73 -11.75
C SER A 568 -15.08 -41.72 -11.63
N GLY A 569 -15.77 -41.95 -12.74
CA GLY A 569 -17.22 -42.04 -12.82
C GLY A 569 -17.92 -40.77 -13.27
N LYS A 570 -17.27 -39.60 -13.12
CA LYS A 570 -17.82 -38.29 -13.52
C LYS A 570 -17.65 -38.03 -15.01
N ARG A 571 -18.58 -37.25 -15.58
CA ARG A 571 -18.48 -36.66 -16.92
C ARG A 571 -18.27 -35.16 -16.78
N PHE A 572 -17.26 -34.62 -17.43
CA PHE A 572 -16.92 -33.20 -17.40
C PHE A 572 -17.54 -32.50 -18.61
N LEU A 573 -18.41 -31.54 -18.36
CA LEU A 573 -19.05 -30.73 -19.40
C LEU A 573 -18.33 -29.39 -19.45
N LEU A 574 -17.41 -29.21 -20.40
CA LEU A 574 -16.67 -27.97 -20.59
C LEU A 574 -17.53 -26.99 -21.38
N CYS A 575 -18.04 -25.97 -20.70
CA CYS A 575 -18.89 -24.93 -21.28
C CYS A 575 -18.03 -23.73 -21.69
N LEU A 576 -17.84 -23.56 -22.99
CA LEU A 576 -17.09 -22.47 -23.61
C LEU A 576 -18.05 -21.36 -24.01
N ASP A 577 -18.17 -20.31 -23.19
CA ASP A 577 -19.04 -19.16 -23.46
C ASP A 577 -18.34 -18.14 -24.36
N GLU A 578 -19.11 -17.51 -25.25
CA GLU A 578 -18.63 -16.60 -26.31
C GLU A 578 -17.54 -17.23 -27.19
N TYR A 579 -17.80 -18.45 -27.69
CA TYR A 579 -16.83 -19.23 -28.46
C TYR A 579 -16.31 -18.54 -29.72
N GLU A 580 -17.06 -17.58 -30.28
CA GLU A 580 -16.65 -16.81 -31.45
C GLU A 580 -15.29 -16.12 -31.24
N ARG A 581 -14.96 -15.78 -29.99
CA ARG A 581 -13.67 -15.17 -29.60
C ARG A 581 -12.46 -16.07 -29.81
N LEU A 582 -12.64 -17.38 -29.99
CA LEU A 582 -11.55 -18.27 -30.39
C LEU A 582 -10.98 -17.89 -31.77
N SER A 583 -11.80 -17.34 -32.66
CA SER A 583 -11.33 -16.86 -33.97
C SER A 583 -10.31 -15.74 -33.83
N GLU A 584 -10.48 -14.87 -32.82
CA GLU A 584 -9.55 -13.78 -32.50
C GLU A 584 -8.22 -14.34 -31.95
N VAL A 585 -8.29 -15.35 -31.09
CA VAL A 585 -7.09 -16.04 -30.56
C VAL A 585 -6.31 -16.71 -31.71
N VAL A 586 -7.00 -17.36 -32.64
CA VAL A 586 -6.39 -17.97 -33.83
C VAL A 586 -5.75 -16.90 -34.72
N ALA A 587 -6.43 -15.78 -34.94
CA ALA A 587 -5.89 -14.66 -35.72
C ALA A 587 -4.65 -14.04 -35.07
N ALA A 588 -4.69 -13.81 -33.75
CA ALA A 588 -3.60 -13.22 -32.99
C ALA A 588 -2.36 -14.14 -32.92
N THR A 589 -2.57 -15.43 -32.65
CA THR A 589 -1.49 -16.42 -32.54
C THR A 589 -1.03 -16.97 -33.89
N LYS A 590 -1.78 -16.71 -34.96
CA LYS A 590 -1.62 -17.29 -36.30
C LYS A 590 -1.53 -18.82 -36.29
N SER A 591 -2.15 -19.46 -35.29
CA SER A 591 -2.07 -20.90 -35.08
C SER A 591 -3.46 -21.46 -34.79
N ARG A 592 -3.78 -22.59 -35.43
CA ARG A 592 -5.01 -23.35 -35.19
C ARG A 592 -4.85 -24.38 -34.06
N ALA A 593 -3.73 -24.36 -33.34
CA ALA A 593 -3.46 -25.27 -32.23
C ALA A 593 -4.59 -25.33 -31.17
N PRO A 594 -5.25 -24.23 -30.76
CA PRO A 594 -6.38 -24.29 -29.84
C PRO A 594 -7.56 -25.12 -30.37
N LEU A 595 -7.90 -24.96 -31.66
CA LEU A 595 -8.99 -25.71 -32.30
C LEU A 595 -8.62 -27.18 -32.50
N ASN A 596 -7.36 -27.47 -32.83
CA ASN A 596 -6.85 -28.84 -32.92
C ASN A 596 -6.90 -29.55 -31.57
N PHE A 597 -6.56 -28.86 -30.48
CA PHE A 597 -6.67 -29.37 -29.12
C PHE A 597 -8.12 -29.72 -28.76
N ILE A 598 -9.06 -28.81 -29.04
CA ILE A 598 -10.50 -29.03 -28.85
C ILE A 598 -10.97 -30.26 -29.64
N ARG A 599 -10.55 -30.40 -30.90
CA ARG A 599 -10.87 -31.58 -31.73
C ARG A 599 -10.28 -32.88 -31.19
N ASN A 600 -9.06 -32.85 -30.71
CA ASN A 600 -8.39 -34.01 -30.12
C ASN A 600 -9.11 -34.48 -28.84
N LEU A 601 -9.53 -33.53 -28.00
CA LEU A 601 -10.35 -33.81 -26.81
C LEU A 601 -11.65 -34.53 -27.18
N LEU A 602 -12.31 -34.09 -28.25
CA LEU A 602 -13.54 -34.72 -28.76
C LEU A 602 -13.34 -36.15 -29.27
N GLN A 603 -12.20 -36.44 -29.92
CA GLN A 603 -11.95 -37.75 -30.53
C GLN A 603 -11.52 -38.81 -29.51
N HIS A 604 -10.78 -38.41 -28.47
CA HIS A 604 -10.07 -39.36 -27.62
C HIS A 604 -10.54 -39.40 -26.17
N GLN A 605 -11.30 -38.41 -25.69
CA GLN A 605 -11.70 -38.32 -24.28
C GLN A 605 -13.22 -38.42 -24.08
N LYS A 606 -13.72 -39.64 -23.88
CA LYS A 606 -15.17 -39.92 -23.71
C LYS A 606 -15.80 -39.28 -22.45
N GLN A 607 -14.98 -38.91 -21.46
CA GLN A 607 -15.48 -38.27 -20.23
C GLN A 607 -15.62 -36.76 -20.37
N TRP A 608 -15.02 -36.14 -21.39
CA TRP A 608 -15.12 -34.70 -21.64
C TRP A 608 -16.12 -34.42 -22.76
N ILE A 609 -17.14 -33.64 -22.43
CA ILE A 609 -18.17 -33.18 -23.36
C ILE A 609 -17.98 -31.67 -23.54
N LEU A 610 -18.13 -31.19 -24.77
CA LEU A 610 -18.02 -29.77 -25.08
C LEU A 610 -19.40 -29.16 -25.28
N LEU A 611 -19.62 -28.00 -24.66
CA LEU A 611 -20.76 -27.13 -24.90
C LEU A 611 -20.23 -25.76 -25.31
N PHE A 612 -20.45 -25.40 -26.58
CA PHE A 612 -20.20 -24.05 -27.08
C PHE A 612 -21.42 -23.17 -26.86
N SER A 613 -21.24 -21.97 -26.32
CA SER A 613 -22.30 -20.97 -26.17
C SER A 613 -21.95 -19.71 -26.94
N GLY A 614 -22.88 -19.25 -27.78
CA GLY A 614 -22.65 -18.07 -28.61
C GLY A 614 -23.93 -17.50 -29.22
N SER A 615 -23.74 -16.51 -30.09
CA SER A 615 -24.81 -15.77 -30.75
C SER A 615 -25.13 -16.28 -32.16
N HIS A 616 -24.17 -16.91 -32.82
CA HIS A 616 -24.28 -17.35 -34.21
C HIS A 616 -24.64 -18.83 -34.34
N GLN A 617 -25.35 -19.16 -35.42
CA GLN A 617 -25.53 -20.54 -35.85
C GLN A 617 -24.28 -21.06 -36.56
N LEU A 618 -24.13 -22.40 -36.64
CA LEU A 618 -23.04 -23.03 -37.40
C LEU A 618 -22.94 -22.53 -38.85
N SER A 619 -24.08 -22.24 -39.49
CA SER A 619 -24.12 -21.74 -40.87
C SER A 619 -23.60 -20.31 -41.04
N GLU A 620 -23.48 -19.56 -39.95
CA GLU A 620 -23.03 -18.16 -39.95
C GLU A 620 -21.54 -18.05 -39.57
N LEU A 621 -20.91 -19.17 -39.19
CA LEU A 621 -19.50 -19.21 -38.83
C LEU A 621 -18.59 -19.27 -40.06
N GLU A 622 -17.32 -18.95 -39.85
CA GLU A 622 -16.30 -19.13 -40.89
C GLU A 622 -16.20 -20.60 -41.33
N PRO A 623 -15.96 -20.87 -42.63
CA PRO A 623 -16.05 -22.22 -43.20
C PRO A 623 -15.21 -23.27 -42.47
N TYR A 624 -14.06 -22.87 -41.91
CA TYR A 624 -13.16 -23.78 -41.21
C TYR A 624 -13.78 -24.38 -39.94
N TRP A 625 -14.77 -23.74 -39.31
CA TRP A 625 -15.44 -24.27 -38.11
C TRP A 625 -16.16 -25.59 -38.38
N THR A 626 -16.63 -25.79 -39.62
CA THR A 626 -17.26 -27.04 -40.08
C THR A 626 -16.35 -28.25 -39.89
N ASP A 627 -15.03 -28.06 -40.00
CA ASP A 627 -14.04 -29.13 -39.84
C ASP A 627 -13.84 -29.55 -38.38
N TYR A 628 -14.19 -28.69 -37.42
CA TYR A 628 -13.99 -28.92 -35.98
C TYR A 628 -15.29 -29.27 -35.25
N LEU A 629 -16.44 -28.81 -35.75
CA LEU A 629 -17.76 -28.98 -35.14
C LEU A 629 -18.57 -30.11 -35.81
N ILE A 630 -17.90 -31.24 -36.09
CA ILE A 630 -18.54 -32.44 -36.65
C ILE A 630 -19.42 -33.11 -35.57
N ASN A 631 -20.62 -33.56 -35.93
CA ASN A 631 -21.59 -34.16 -35.00
C ASN A 631 -22.05 -33.19 -33.88
N THR A 632 -22.27 -31.93 -34.23
CA THR A 632 -22.78 -30.91 -33.31
C THR A 632 -24.30 -30.91 -33.25
N ARG A 633 -24.85 -30.99 -32.04
CA ARG A 633 -26.27 -30.80 -31.74
C ARG A 633 -26.52 -29.35 -31.34
N ALA A 634 -27.27 -28.63 -32.16
CA ALA A 634 -27.61 -27.23 -31.91
C ALA A 634 -28.85 -27.13 -31.00
N LEU A 635 -28.70 -26.45 -29.88
CA LEU A 635 -29.71 -26.14 -28.88
C LEU A 635 -30.05 -24.65 -28.98
N ARG A 636 -31.24 -24.32 -29.48
CA ARG A 636 -31.68 -22.93 -29.63
C ARG A 636 -32.26 -22.40 -28.32
N MET A 637 -31.70 -21.31 -27.81
CA MET A 637 -32.27 -20.54 -26.71
C MET A 637 -33.04 -19.32 -27.24
N SER A 638 -34.36 -19.44 -27.31
CA SER A 638 -35.29 -18.38 -27.75
C SER A 638 -35.82 -17.58 -26.55
N TYR A 639 -36.99 -16.94 -26.62
CA TYR A 639 -37.66 -16.25 -25.52
C TYR A 639 -38.27 -17.23 -24.51
N LEU A 640 -38.69 -16.75 -23.34
CA LEU A 640 -39.35 -17.61 -22.34
C LEU A 640 -40.72 -18.07 -22.84
N GLN A 641 -41.18 -19.22 -22.36
CA GLN A 641 -42.58 -19.57 -22.53
C GLN A 641 -43.45 -18.59 -21.74
N GLU A 642 -44.69 -18.38 -22.17
CA GLU A 642 -45.59 -17.44 -21.51
C GLU A 642 -45.80 -17.77 -20.03
N SER A 643 -45.95 -19.06 -19.69
CA SER A 643 -46.06 -19.54 -18.31
C SER A 643 -44.81 -19.19 -17.47
N GLU A 644 -43.62 -19.37 -18.03
CA GLU A 644 -42.34 -19.04 -17.40
C GLU A 644 -42.17 -17.53 -17.21
N ALA A 645 -42.60 -16.73 -18.19
CA ALA A 645 -42.57 -15.28 -18.10
C ALA A 645 -43.58 -14.75 -17.06
N ARG A 646 -44.79 -15.32 -17.00
CA ARG A 646 -45.78 -15.01 -15.97
C ARG A 646 -45.28 -15.34 -14.57
N GLU A 647 -44.65 -16.50 -14.40
CA GLU A 647 -44.02 -16.87 -13.12
C GLU A 647 -42.92 -15.87 -12.75
N LEU A 648 -42.08 -15.46 -13.72
CA LEU A 648 -41.03 -14.49 -13.48
C LEU A 648 -41.56 -13.11 -13.06
N ILE A 649 -42.70 -12.66 -13.61
CA ILE A 649 -43.34 -11.37 -13.29
C ILE A 649 -44.10 -11.43 -11.96
N THR A 650 -44.83 -12.51 -11.69
CA THR A 650 -45.74 -12.55 -10.53
C THR A 650 -45.09 -13.14 -9.28
N GLN A 651 -44.09 -14.01 -9.45
CA GLN A 651 -43.39 -14.70 -8.37
C GLN A 651 -41.90 -14.91 -8.68
N PRO A 652 -41.11 -13.82 -8.84
CA PRO A 652 -39.66 -13.90 -9.08
C PRO A 652 -38.90 -14.55 -7.92
N ILE A 653 -39.39 -14.38 -6.69
CA ILE A 653 -38.91 -15.03 -5.46
C ILE A 653 -40.11 -15.53 -4.64
N GLU A 654 -39.89 -16.48 -3.72
CA GLU A 654 -40.95 -17.12 -2.94
C GLU A 654 -41.77 -16.12 -2.08
N ASP A 655 -41.10 -15.13 -1.47
CA ASP A 655 -41.71 -14.14 -0.57
C ASP A 655 -42.16 -12.84 -1.26
N PHE A 656 -42.39 -12.85 -2.58
CA PHE A 656 -42.81 -11.64 -3.29
C PHE A 656 -44.32 -11.44 -3.24
N SER A 657 -44.77 -10.31 -2.67
CA SER A 657 -46.17 -9.89 -2.74
C SER A 657 -46.55 -9.55 -4.18
N ASN A 658 -47.56 -10.23 -4.73
CA ASN A 658 -48.00 -9.97 -6.10
C ASN A 658 -48.63 -8.57 -6.23
N ILE A 659 -47.85 -7.62 -6.75
CA ILE A 659 -48.25 -6.23 -6.99
C ILE A 659 -48.93 -6.00 -8.34
N TYR A 660 -49.11 -7.02 -9.18
CA TYR A 660 -49.60 -6.84 -10.55
C TYR A 660 -51.09 -7.17 -10.69
N GLU A 661 -51.78 -6.43 -11.57
CA GLU A 661 -53.06 -6.85 -12.14
C GLU A 661 -52.84 -7.78 -13.34
N SER A 662 -53.83 -8.61 -13.69
CA SER A 662 -53.74 -9.49 -14.85
C SER A 662 -53.54 -8.73 -16.16
N SER A 663 -54.27 -7.62 -16.34
CA SER A 663 -54.16 -6.73 -17.50
C SER A 663 -52.75 -6.16 -17.67
N ALA A 664 -52.07 -5.87 -16.57
CA ALA A 664 -50.71 -5.37 -16.55
C ALA A 664 -49.71 -6.47 -16.97
N VAL A 665 -49.85 -7.67 -16.42
CA VAL A 665 -49.01 -8.83 -16.81
C VAL A 665 -49.18 -9.15 -18.29
N ASP A 666 -50.42 -9.16 -18.79
CA ASP A 666 -50.74 -9.42 -20.19
C ASP A 666 -50.10 -8.39 -21.12
N LEU A 667 -50.16 -7.11 -20.74
CA LEU A 667 -49.53 -6.03 -21.51
C LEU A 667 -47.99 -6.13 -21.49
N ILE A 668 -47.37 -6.48 -20.37
CA ILE A 668 -45.91 -6.71 -20.30
C ILE A 668 -45.52 -7.84 -21.25
N ILE A 669 -46.25 -8.96 -21.22
CA ILE A 669 -45.99 -10.11 -22.09
C ILE A 669 -46.14 -9.72 -23.56
N GLN A 670 -47.20 -9.00 -23.91
CA GLN A 670 -47.44 -8.53 -25.27
C GLN A 670 -46.32 -7.61 -25.75
N LEU A 671 -45.92 -6.61 -24.95
CA LEU A 671 -44.91 -5.63 -25.32
C LEU A 671 -43.50 -6.23 -25.45
N THR A 672 -43.18 -7.21 -24.60
CA THR A 672 -41.85 -7.81 -24.52
C THR A 672 -41.69 -9.10 -25.33
N CYS A 673 -42.80 -9.72 -25.76
CA CYS A 673 -42.83 -11.06 -26.36
C CYS A 673 -42.07 -12.10 -25.50
N CYS A 674 -42.21 -12.03 -24.17
CA CYS A 674 -41.52 -12.90 -23.21
C CYS A 674 -39.98 -12.87 -23.31
N GLN A 675 -39.40 -11.83 -23.91
CA GLN A 675 -37.94 -11.67 -23.99
C GLN A 675 -37.39 -11.43 -22.56
N PRO A 676 -36.48 -12.28 -22.04
CA PRO A 676 -36.13 -12.27 -20.61
C PRO A 676 -35.59 -10.94 -20.08
N TYR A 677 -34.76 -10.26 -20.86
CA TYR A 677 -34.16 -8.97 -20.47
C TYR A 677 -35.18 -7.83 -20.47
N LEU A 678 -36.06 -7.76 -21.46
CA LEU A 678 -37.11 -6.76 -21.56
C LEU A 678 -38.18 -6.99 -20.49
N VAL A 679 -38.56 -8.24 -20.20
CA VAL A 679 -39.45 -8.56 -19.07
C VAL A 679 -38.85 -8.04 -17.76
N GLN A 680 -37.57 -8.35 -17.50
CA GLN A 680 -36.87 -7.87 -16.30
C GLN A 680 -36.75 -6.35 -16.25
N LEU A 681 -36.44 -5.70 -17.38
CA LEU A 681 -36.30 -4.25 -17.49
C LEU A 681 -37.64 -3.54 -17.25
N MET A 682 -38.72 -4.00 -17.89
CA MET A 682 -40.08 -3.49 -17.69
C MET A 682 -40.49 -3.59 -16.22
N CYS A 683 -40.28 -4.76 -15.61
CA CYS A 683 -40.66 -4.96 -14.21
C CYS A 683 -39.79 -4.14 -13.25
N TYR A 684 -38.49 -4.01 -13.54
CA TYR A 684 -37.57 -3.18 -12.76
C TYR A 684 -38.02 -1.71 -12.75
N GLU A 685 -38.23 -1.12 -13.92
CA GLU A 685 -38.65 0.28 -14.05
C GLU A 685 -40.05 0.52 -13.48
N LEU A 686 -40.95 -0.46 -13.61
CA LEU A 686 -42.28 -0.38 -12.99
C LEU A 686 -42.19 -0.33 -11.46
N VAL A 687 -41.35 -1.15 -10.83
CA VAL A 687 -41.14 -1.11 -9.38
C VAL A 687 -40.55 0.24 -8.95
N GLU A 688 -39.57 0.78 -9.69
CA GLU A 688 -39.01 2.11 -9.40
C GLU A 688 -40.05 3.22 -9.55
N PHE A 689 -40.89 3.14 -10.58
CA PHE A 689 -41.99 4.07 -10.82
C PHE A 689 -43.01 4.05 -9.67
N LEU A 690 -43.47 2.86 -9.25
CA LEU A 690 -44.39 2.71 -8.12
C LEU A 690 -43.77 3.18 -6.81
N ASN A 691 -42.49 2.85 -6.56
CA ASN A 691 -41.77 3.33 -5.38
C ASN A 691 -41.58 4.85 -5.38
N LYS A 692 -41.46 5.50 -6.55
CA LYS A 692 -41.43 6.96 -6.64
C LYS A 692 -42.76 7.58 -6.21
N ASP A 693 -43.88 6.98 -6.61
CA ASP A 693 -45.22 7.41 -6.19
C ASP A 693 -45.48 7.18 -4.70
N ILE A 694 -45.06 6.04 -4.15
CA ILE A 694 -45.12 5.76 -2.71
C ILE A 694 -44.34 6.82 -1.92
N ARG A 695 -43.10 7.11 -2.32
CA ARG A 695 -42.25 8.13 -1.67
C ARG A 695 -42.86 9.54 -1.75
N ALA A 696 -43.60 9.83 -2.80
CA ALA A 696 -44.33 11.09 -2.97
C ALA A 696 -45.70 11.12 -2.25
N ASN A 697 -46.02 10.09 -1.45
CA ASN A 697 -47.32 9.90 -0.78
C ASN A 697 -48.52 9.92 -1.74
N ARG A 698 -48.34 9.48 -2.99
CA ARG A 698 -49.41 9.41 -4.01
C ARG A 698 -50.16 8.08 -4.00
N ARG A 699 -49.51 7.01 -3.55
CA ARG A 699 -50.08 5.65 -3.48
C ARG A 699 -49.68 4.98 -2.16
N GLU A 700 -50.60 4.20 -1.59
CA GLU A 700 -50.37 3.38 -0.39
C GLU A 700 -49.97 1.95 -0.79
N LEU A 701 -48.96 1.37 -0.12
CA LEU A 701 -48.46 0.02 -0.43
C LEU A 701 -49.53 -1.07 -0.33
N GLU A 702 -50.41 -1.01 0.67
CA GLU A 702 -51.39 -2.07 0.94
C GLU A 702 -52.43 -2.23 -0.18
N LYS A 703 -52.67 -1.16 -0.95
CA LYS A 703 -53.63 -1.13 -2.07
C LYS A 703 -52.95 -1.06 -3.42
N ILE A 704 -51.60 -1.09 -3.46
CA ILE A 704 -50.90 -0.84 -4.71
C ILE A 704 -51.06 -2.04 -5.65
N LYS A 705 -51.55 -1.73 -6.84
CA LYS A 705 -51.61 -2.64 -7.96
C LYS A 705 -51.10 -1.93 -9.20
N ALA A 706 -50.15 -2.55 -9.89
CA ALA A 706 -49.64 -2.09 -11.16
C ALA A 706 -50.71 -2.33 -12.21
N THR A 707 -51.13 -1.26 -12.86
CA THR A 707 -52.18 -1.26 -13.89
C THR A 707 -51.57 -1.24 -15.30
N ALA A 708 -52.38 -1.52 -16.31
CA ALA A 708 -51.98 -1.35 -17.71
C ALA A 708 -51.60 0.10 -18.04
N GLN A 709 -52.19 1.09 -17.36
CA GLN A 709 -51.83 2.50 -17.54
C GLN A 709 -50.41 2.79 -17.03
N ASP A 710 -50.05 2.27 -15.84
CA ASP A 710 -48.69 2.44 -15.30
C ASP A 710 -47.62 1.91 -16.27
N ILE A 711 -47.92 0.81 -16.95
CA ILE A 711 -47.04 0.24 -17.98
C ILE A 711 -46.88 1.18 -19.16
N GLN A 712 -47.97 1.79 -19.64
CA GLN A 712 -47.89 2.75 -20.76
C GLN A 712 -47.04 3.98 -20.39
N GLU A 713 -47.15 4.46 -19.15
CA GLU A 713 -46.38 5.62 -18.67
C GLU A 713 -44.87 5.36 -18.57
N ILE A 714 -44.45 4.11 -18.30
CA ILE A 714 -43.02 3.76 -18.21
C ILE A 714 -42.37 3.41 -19.55
N ILE A 715 -43.13 3.23 -20.64
CA ILE A 715 -42.55 2.84 -21.95
C ILE A 715 -41.40 3.77 -22.37
N PRO A 716 -41.53 5.11 -22.35
CA PRO A 716 -40.44 6.00 -22.73
C PRO A 716 -39.19 5.81 -21.86
N ILE A 717 -39.37 5.59 -20.56
CA ILE A 717 -38.28 5.32 -19.61
C ILE A 717 -37.58 4.01 -19.95
N VAL A 718 -38.33 2.96 -20.29
CA VAL A 718 -37.77 1.67 -20.67
C VAL A 718 -37.01 1.75 -22.01
N LEU A 719 -37.51 2.52 -22.97
CA LEU A 719 -36.80 2.77 -24.23
C LEU A 719 -35.47 3.51 -23.98
N GLU A 720 -35.47 4.53 -23.11
CA GLU A 720 -34.26 5.27 -22.72
C GLU A 720 -33.26 4.38 -21.97
N ARG A 721 -33.71 3.64 -20.94
CA ARG A 721 -32.85 2.77 -20.13
C ARG A 721 -32.34 1.55 -20.90
N GLY A 722 -33.16 1.04 -21.82
CA GLY A 722 -32.88 -0.10 -22.68
C GLY A 722 -32.14 0.26 -23.97
N ASP A 723 -31.81 1.53 -24.18
CA ASP A 723 -31.31 2.08 -25.44
C ASP A 723 -30.16 1.28 -26.06
N GLN A 724 -29.15 0.89 -25.26
CA GLN A 724 -28.03 0.08 -25.74
C GLN A 724 -28.48 -1.25 -26.37
N TYR A 725 -29.49 -1.91 -25.79
CA TYR A 725 -30.03 -3.16 -26.34
C TYR A 725 -30.69 -2.92 -27.70
N PHE A 726 -31.48 -1.86 -27.83
CA PHE A 726 -32.19 -1.57 -29.07
C PHE A 726 -31.25 -1.05 -30.17
N ARG A 727 -30.32 -0.12 -29.85
CA ARG A 727 -29.28 0.32 -30.80
C ARG A 727 -28.46 -0.83 -31.33
N GLU A 728 -28.11 -1.79 -30.48
CA GLU A 728 -27.37 -2.97 -30.91
C GLU A 728 -28.14 -3.82 -31.92
N ILE A 729 -29.46 -3.92 -31.77
CA ILE A 729 -30.30 -4.58 -32.79
C ILE A 729 -30.22 -3.79 -34.09
N TRP A 730 -30.45 -2.47 -34.05
CA TRP A 730 -30.48 -1.60 -35.22
C TRP A 730 -29.14 -1.53 -35.98
N ASN A 731 -28.03 -1.45 -35.25
CA ASN A 731 -26.68 -1.35 -35.81
C ASN A 731 -26.23 -2.64 -36.51
N ASN A 732 -26.73 -3.80 -36.09
CA ASN A 732 -26.43 -5.10 -36.69
C ASN A 732 -27.31 -5.45 -37.90
N LEU A 733 -28.16 -4.53 -38.35
CA LEU A 733 -29.01 -4.68 -39.54
C LEU A 733 -28.34 -4.08 -40.78
N THR A 734 -28.52 -4.76 -41.92
CA THR A 734 -28.09 -4.23 -43.22
C THR A 734 -29.03 -3.13 -43.71
N GLU A 735 -28.61 -2.29 -44.65
CA GLU A 735 -29.49 -1.25 -45.22
C GLU A 735 -30.79 -1.83 -45.78
N ASN A 736 -30.72 -2.97 -46.46
CA ASN A 736 -31.91 -3.68 -46.95
C ASN A 736 -32.84 -4.16 -45.83
N ASP A 737 -32.28 -4.56 -44.67
CA ASP A 737 -33.09 -4.90 -43.49
C ASP A 737 -33.81 -3.66 -42.96
N ARG A 738 -33.10 -2.54 -42.81
CA ARG A 738 -33.65 -1.28 -42.27
C ARG A 738 -34.75 -0.72 -43.17
N ASN A 739 -34.53 -0.71 -44.50
CA ASN A 739 -35.53 -0.26 -45.48
C ASN A 739 -36.80 -1.12 -45.42
N LEU A 740 -36.68 -2.44 -45.26
CA LEU A 740 -37.85 -3.31 -45.11
C LEU A 740 -38.60 -3.02 -43.79
N LEU A 741 -37.87 -2.83 -42.68
CA LEU A 741 -38.50 -2.50 -41.39
C LEU A 741 -39.23 -1.15 -41.44
N GLN A 742 -38.67 -0.13 -42.09
CA GLN A 742 -39.33 1.17 -42.29
C GLN A 742 -40.63 1.02 -43.11
N ARG A 743 -40.61 0.23 -44.19
CA ARG A 743 -41.83 -0.05 -44.99
C ARG A 743 -42.90 -0.77 -44.19
N ILE A 744 -42.51 -1.72 -43.33
CA ILE A 744 -43.44 -2.42 -42.42
C ILE A 744 -44.07 -1.44 -41.41
N ILE A 745 -43.31 -0.50 -40.86
CA ILE A 745 -43.83 0.55 -39.96
C ILE A 745 -44.86 1.44 -40.69
N GLN A 746 -44.61 1.73 -41.97
CA GLN A 746 -45.54 2.49 -42.83
C GLN A 746 -46.78 1.68 -43.27
N GLY A 747 -46.88 0.41 -42.88
CA GLY A 747 -48.02 -0.47 -43.18
C GLY A 747 -47.91 -1.21 -44.52
N GLU A 748 -46.76 -1.20 -45.18
CA GLU A 748 -46.55 -1.95 -46.40
C GLU A 748 -46.27 -3.44 -46.14
N THR A 749 -46.79 -4.31 -47.02
CA THR A 749 -46.55 -5.75 -46.96
C THR A 749 -45.27 -6.15 -47.71
N PRO A 750 -44.48 -7.12 -47.20
CA PRO A 750 -43.28 -7.59 -47.88
C PRO A 750 -43.56 -8.15 -49.29
N THR A 751 -42.71 -7.83 -50.26
CA THR A 751 -42.82 -8.31 -51.63
C THR A 751 -42.10 -9.65 -51.83
N PRO A 752 -42.32 -10.39 -52.94
CA PRO A 752 -41.57 -11.61 -53.24
C PRO A 752 -40.04 -11.43 -53.30
N GLN A 753 -39.56 -10.22 -53.62
CA GLN A 753 -38.13 -9.89 -53.63
C GLN A 753 -37.55 -9.80 -52.21
N ASP A 754 -38.38 -9.48 -51.21
CA ASP A 754 -37.99 -9.37 -49.81
C ASP A 754 -37.89 -10.73 -49.11
N LYS A 755 -38.25 -11.83 -49.76
CA LYS A 755 -38.32 -13.18 -49.16
C LYS A 755 -37.02 -13.60 -48.48
N GLY A 756 -35.86 -13.21 -49.02
CA GLY A 756 -34.56 -13.45 -48.39
C GLY A 756 -34.38 -12.65 -47.09
N THR A 757 -34.69 -11.37 -47.12
CA THR A 757 -34.63 -10.43 -45.98
C THR A 757 -35.62 -10.82 -44.89
N VAL A 758 -36.87 -11.14 -45.24
CA VAL A 758 -37.91 -11.60 -44.30
C VAL A 758 -37.46 -12.88 -43.59
N ARG A 759 -36.92 -13.86 -44.32
CA ARG A 759 -36.39 -15.10 -43.70
C ARG A 759 -35.25 -14.80 -42.73
N ARG A 760 -34.36 -13.87 -43.06
CA ARG A 760 -33.25 -13.45 -42.19
C ARG A 760 -33.77 -12.76 -40.93
N LEU A 761 -34.69 -11.80 -41.05
CA LEU A 761 -35.26 -11.06 -39.92
C LEU A 761 -36.15 -11.92 -39.01
N THR A 762 -36.88 -12.88 -39.59
CA THR A 762 -37.66 -13.88 -38.83
C THR A 762 -36.74 -14.81 -38.04
N ARG A 763 -35.63 -15.26 -38.66
CA ARG A 763 -34.59 -16.05 -37.96
C ARG A 763 -33.93 -15.27 -36.83
N LYS A 764 -33.71 -13.96 -37.05
CA LYS A 764 -33.23 -13.03 -36.03
C LYS A 764 -34.30 -12.66 -34.99
N GLU A 765 -35.50 -13.24 -34.99
CA GLU A 765 -36.58 -12.95 -34.03
C GLU A 765 -36.94 -11.45 -33.94
N ILE A 766 -36.87 -10.75 -35.08
CA ILE A 766 -37.26 -9.34 -35.22
C ILE A 766 -38.67 -9.25 -35.79
N LEU A 767 -38.97 -10.07 -36.80
CA LEU A 767 -40.30 -10.19 -37.41
C LEU A 767 -41.00 -11.47 -36.96
N THR A 768 -42.33 -11.45 -37.00
CA THR A 768 -43.19 -12.63 -36.82
C THR A 768 -42.89 -13.70 -37.88
N GLN A 769 -43.36 -14.94 -37.67
CA GLN A 769 -43.18 -16.02 -38.65
C GLN A 769 -43.82 -15.72 -40.01
N GLU A 770 -44.87 -14.90 -40.02
CA GLU A 770 -45.55 -14.40 -41.21
C GLU A 770 -44.73 -13.32 -41.94
N GLY A 771 -43.81 -12.66 -41.25
CA GLY A 771 -42.91 -11.66 -41.81
C GLY A 771 -43.54 -10.28 -42.03
N ASN A 772 -44.78 -10.07 -41.59
CA ASN A 772 -45.58 -8.86 -41.80
C ASN A 772 -45.60 -7.90 -40.61
N ALA A 773 -45.12 -8.32 -39.44
CA ALA A 773 -45.16 -7.53 -38.21
C ALA A 773 -43.90 -7.76 -37.36
N PHE A 774 -43.62 -6.82 -36.46
CA PHE A 774 -42.56 -6.99 -35.47
C PHE A 774 -42.95 -8.06 -34.45
N GLN A 775 -42.00 -8.93 -34.13
CA GLN A 775 -42.20 -9.94 -33.09
C GLN A 775 -42.26 -9.31 -31.69
N VAL A 776 -41.48 -8.25 -31.45
CA VAL A 776 -41.42 -7.56 -30.16
C VAL A 776 -41.90 -6.11 -30.34
N PRO A 777 -43.10 -5.75 -29.85
CA PRO A 777 -43.64 -4.39 -30.01
C PRO A 777 -42.76 -3.27 -29.46
N LEU A 778 -42.00 -3.51 -28.38
CA LEU A 778 -41.04 -2.50 -27.90
C LEU A 778 -39.94 -2.18 -28.90
N VAL A 779 -39.51 -3.15 -29.72
CA VAL A 779 -38.51 -2.92 -30.78
C VAL A 779 -39.11 -2.04 -31.88
N GLN A 780 -40.38 -2.24 -32.22
CA GLN A 780 -41.10 -1.38 -33.16
C GLN A 780 -41.16 0.06 -32.64
N LYS A 781 -41.63 0.26 -31.40
CA LYS A 781 -41.73 1.59 -30.76
C LYS A 781 -40.40 2.33 -30.70
N TYR A 782 -39.31 1.61 -30.44
CA TYR A 782 -37.97 2.19 -30.44
C TYR A 782 -37.55 2.68 -31.84
N ILE A 783 -37.80 1.88 -32.88
CA ILE A 783 -37.46 2.26 -34.25
C ILE A 783 -38.33 3.43 -34.70
N GLU A 784 -39.62 3.44 -34.36
CA GLU A 784 -40.50 4.59 -34.60
C GLU A 784 -39.91 5.87 -33.98
N GLN A 785 -39.50 5.83 -32.70
CA GLN A 785 -38.86 6.95 -32.02
C GLN A 785 -37.55 7.39 -32.71
N LEU A 786 -36.69 6.45 -33.11
CA LEU A 786 -35.45 6.78 -33.84
C LEU A 786 -35.72 7.49 -35.17
N LEU A 787 -36.74 7.04 -35.91
CA LEU A 787 -37.10 7.65 -37.19
C LEU A 787 -37.73 9.04 -37.01
N GLU A 788 -38.42 9.28 -35.89
CA GLU A 788 -38.90 10.61 -35.52
C GLU A 788 -37.76 11.55 -35.11
N GLU A 789 -36.67 11.05 -34.52
CA GLU A 789 -35.48 11.84 -34.15
C GLU A 789 -34.56 12.14 -35.35
N GLU A 790 -34.56 11.28 -36.38
CA GLU A 790 -33.76 11.45 -37.61
C GLU A 790 -34.41 12.36 -38.67
N ASN A 791 -35.73 12.56 -38.61
CA ASN A 791 -36.50 13.46 -39.49
C ASN A 791 -36.70 14.85 -38.87
#